data_AF-A0A1C5FWL6-F1
#
_entry.id   AF-A0A1C5FWL6-F1
#
_cell.length_a   1.000
_cell.length_b   1.000
_cell.length_c   1.000
_cell.angle_alpha   90.00
_cell.angle_beta   90.00
_cell.angle_gamma   90.00
#
_symmetry.space_group_name_H-M   'P 1'
#
loop_
_entity.id
_entity.type
_entity.pdbx_description
1 polymer ?
#
loop_
_entity_poly.entity_id
_entity_poly.type
_entity_poly.pdbx_seq_one_letter_code
_entity_poly.pdbx_strand_id
1 'polypeptide(L)'
;QDGASNGLTAPNGLAQERVIRQALADAGLRPAEVATVEAHGTGTRLGDPIEGRALLATYGQDRPGEEPLWLGSLKSNIGHAQAAAGVGGVIKMVKAMEHGVLPRTLHADRPSSEVDWAAGAVRLLAEARPWDGPRRAGVSSFGISGTNAHLILEAGPDTSVSAERRPGADGPRGPVPWMVSGHTEGALRDQARALLDRTGEADVHDIGLSLATTRALLHHRAVVVARDAEGFRAGLAALAAGDPAQPVVTTPPAPGGLGFLFSGQGAQLPGMGQELAAAFPAFASAFAEASAGVGGVRVDDAEVLRGTAMAQRALFAFQVALYRLWESWGVVPDAVIGHSVGEVAAAHVAGVLSLEDACRLVAARADLMERLAERGGVMMSVRASEDEVTGTLADGVSLAAVNGPRSVVLSGDAEAVEAYAARWPGARGLRVSHAFHSHHMDGMLDAFAAVVRELTFHPPSLPMPAAGDVTDPDHWVRQVREPVRFLDGVRQLLARGVRTFCEIGPDAVLTGLGEECADDVPGVRFVPSARRGSPEAIRTVRALGELAAHGVTPRWDRVFPGARPTDLPTYAFQRRRYWLGPREPDGDFWALVRQQDLSALTESLRVDGDPRLSEVLPALARWHRRGEDSAALGRWRYELTWHPVAADPPAEVTGTWLVAPATAGDPLADAVVPALAERGADPAVVRPEDVPAQVARRPVAGVVVLLPAADGPDEADGGSPAVPGLDEAAATVELVRRIAAEETGAPLWFVTRGAVAVDGEVPLSGPGHSLLWGLGPVLRDERPELWGGVVDVPAEPSATAAELLVTALTSGWDQLAVTDGGLRTRRLVRAPYDRTVWRPSGTVLVTGGTGALGRHVARWLAAEGAGHVVLAGRRGGDAPGVAELCAELTAGGVTATAVSCDIRDRAALAELLARCSPDAVVHAAAVVDDTTLDGLTPHRVDQVLRTKALPAWHLHQLTWDRPLSAFVLFSSVAGTLGTAGQGNYAPGNAFLDALAAHRHALGLPATSIAWGPWAGDGLAAADAVAGAAGRHGFTPMDPALAARALAATEVPFALVMDADWERFPAERASSVVAGLVPDGAAEPAPGLLDRLSGLSEAEQARLVRQTVRSALAAVLGHRDPGTLGEDRTLTELGLDSMTAVELRNRLRAQTGLHLSATLAYNHPTAEELARHLHDRLRERTAPAASSLTAELDRLEAAVAALPPGGDERGAVAERLRALLGEIAPDPAHERDLDDVTQDELLALIDDEFGR
;
A
#
# COMPACT_ATOMS: atom_id res chain seq x y z
N GLN A 1 -51.46 15.94 -1.03
CA GLN A 1 -51.24 16.30 0.39
C GLN A 1 -52.40 15.74 1.22
N ASP A 2 -52.13 15.30 2.45
CA ASP A 2 -53.06 14.59 3.34
C ASP A 2 -54.22 15.45 3.88
N GLY A 3 -54.08 16.76 3.82
CA GLY A 3 -55.05 17.76 4.28
C GLY A 3 -55.16 17.79 5.80
N ALA A 4 -56.37 18.06 6.30
CA ALA A 4 -56.70 17.91 7.71
C ALA A 4 -56.94 16.42 8.04
N SER A 5 -55.86 15.66 8.25
CA SER A 5 -55.91 14.27 8.73
C SER A 5 -56.12 14.21 10.26
N ASN A 6 -56.21 13.00 10.83
CA ASN A 6 -56.39 12.74 12.28
C ASN A 6 -55.18 13.13 13.16
N GLY A 7 -54.30 13.99 12.67
CA GLY A 7 -53.09 14.47 13.34
C GLY A 7 -52.04 14.87 12.30
N LEU A 8 -51.24 15.89 12.62
CA LEU A 8 -50.25 16.46 11.69
C LEU A 8 -49.30 15.41 11.07
N THR A 9 -49.00 14.34 11.81
CA THR A 9 -48.08 13.27 11.42
C THR A 9 -48.80 11.96 11.02
N ALA A 10 -50.13 11.94 11.03
CA ALA A 10 -50.91 10.74 10.74
C ALA A 10 -51.18 10.62 9.22
N PRO A 11 -50.84 9.48 8.59
CA PRO A 11 -51.03 9.29 7.15
C PRO A 11 -52.53 9.21 6.78
N ASN A 12 -52.88 9.65 5.57
CA ASN A 12 -54.27 9.62 5.07
C ASN A 12 -54.43 8.68 3.86
N GLY A 13 -55.11 7.54 4.05
CA GLY A 13 -55.35 6.54 3.00
C GLY A 13 -56.04 7.10 1.76
N LEU A 14 -57.05 7.97 1.91
CA LEU A 14 -57.73 8.59 0.76
C LEU A 14 -56.82 9.55 -0.02
N ALA A 15 -55.83 10.15 0.64
CA ALA A 15 -54.85 10.96 -0.04
C ALA A 15 -53.80 10.12 -0.76
N GLN A 16 -53.43 8.95 -0.22
CA GLN A 16 -52.57 7.97 -0.88
C GLN A 16 -53.24 7.39 -2.13
N GLU A 17 -54.52 7.00 -2.04
CA GLU A 17 -55.28 6.53 -3.20
C GLU A 17 -55.37 7.60 -4.30
N ARG A 18 -55.64 8.86 -3.93
CA ARG A 18 -55.72 9.96 -4.89
C ARG A 18 -54.42 10.19 -5.62
N VAL A 19 -53.28 10.20 -4.91
CA VAL A 19 -51.98 10.42 -5.57
C VAL A 19 -51.59 9.25 -6.48
N ILE A 20 -51.94 8.01 -6.11
CA ILE A 20 -51.74 6.83 -6.97
C ILE A 20 -52.55 6.96 -8.26
N ARG A 21 -53.86 7.25 -8.15
CA ARG A 21 -54.74 7.41 -9.32
C ARG A 21 -54.29 8.57 -10.21
N GLN A 22 -53.84 9.66 -9.61
CA GLN A 22 -53.31 10.81 -10.34
C GLN A 22 -52.05 10.45 -11.12
N ALA A 23 -51.08 9.78 -10.49
CA ALA A 23 -49.85 9.36 -11.17
C ALA A 23 -50.10 8.38 -12.33
N LEU A 24 -51.05 7.46 -12.16
CA LEU A 24 -51.48 6.56 -13.23
C LEU A 24 -52.15 7.31 -14.39
N ALA A 25 -53.02 8.27 -14.08
CA ALA A 25 -53.67 9.11 -15.09
C ALA A 25 -52.67 9.98 -15.86
N ASP A 26 -51.71 10.59 -15.14
CA ASP A 26 -50.63 11.40 -15.72
C ASP A 26 -49.73 10.54 -16.64
N ALA A 27 -49.53 9.27 -16.31
CA ALA A 27 -48.80 8.30 -17.13
C ALA A 27 -49.65 7.67 -18.26
N GLY A 28 -50.97 7.91 -18.31
CA GLY A 28 -51.88 7.30 -19.27
C GLY A 28 -52.05 5.78 -19.10
N LEU A 29 -51.84 5.25 -17.89
CA LEU A 29 -51.84 3.82 -17.59
C LEU A 29 -53.03 3.40 -16.72
N ARG A 30 -53.51 2.18 -16.91
CA ARG A 30 -54.47 1.55 -15.99
C ARG A 30 -53.75 0.85 -14.83
N PRO A 31 -54.36 0.71 -13.65
CA PRO A 31 -53.71 0.04 -12.51
C PRO A 31 -53.22 -1.39 -12.81
N ALA A 32 -53.96 -2.15 -13.63
CA ALA A 32 -53.59 -3.52 -14.03
C ALA A 32 -52.31 -3.59 -14.89
N GLU A 33 -51.87 -2.46 -15.47
CA GLU A 33 -50.68 -2.39 -16.32
C GLU A 33 -49.38 -2.18 -15.51
N VAL A 34 -49.49 -1.97 -14.20
CA VAL A 34 -48.35 -1.90 -13.28
C VAL A 34 -48.23 -3.24 -12.56
N ALA A 35 -47.06 -3.85 -12.63
CA ALA A 35 -46.81 -5.20 -12.12
C ALA A 35 -46.40 -5.21 -10.64
N THR A 36 -45.76 -4.15 -10.18
CA THR A 36 -45.20 -4.08 -8.82
C THR A 36 -45.26 -2.66 -8.24
N VAL A 37 -45.32 -2.56 -6.92
CA VAL A 37 -45.12 -1.31 -6.19
C VAL A 37 -44.00 -1.46 -5.16
N GLU A 38 -43.03 -0.56 -5.27
CA GLU A 38 -42.10 -0.22 -4.22
C GLU A 38 -42.80 0.75 -3.25
N ALA A 39 -43.25 0.21 -2.13
CA ALA A 39 -44.04 0.95 -1.16
C ALA A 39 -43.21 1.92 -0.32
N HIS A 40 -43.92 2.89 0.28
CA HIS A 40 -43.36 3.69 1.35
C HIS A 40 -42.95 2.80 2.53
N GLY A 41 -43.78 1.84 2.93
CA GLY A 41 -43.38 0.61 3.63
C GLY A 41 -42.43 0.81 4.82
N THR A 42 -42.80 1.68 5.75
CA THR A 42 -41.92 2.07 6.87
C THR A 42 -41.88 1.09 8.03
N GLY A 43 -42.68 0.01 7.99
CA GLY A 43 -42.74 -0.97 9.09
C GLY A 43 -43.55 -0.46 10.28
N THR A 44 -44.43 0.52 10.07
CA THR A 44 -45.17 1.16 11.17
C THR A 44 -46.53 0.50 11.37
N ARG A 45 -46.89 0.24 12.63
CA ARG A 45 -48.18 -0.41 12.96
C ARG A 45 -49.40 0.33 12.41
N LEU A 46 -49.33 1.66 12.30
CA LEU A 46 -50.43 2.47 11.77
C LEU A 46 -50.33 2.70 10.25
N GLY A 47 -49.13 3.00 9.73
CA GLY A 47 -48.94 3.39 8.34
C GLY A 47 -49.06 2.22 7.37
N ASP A 48 -48.50 1.06 7.70
CA ASP A 48 -48.49 -0.09 6.79
C ASP A 48 -49.92 -0.58 6.48
N PRO A 49 -50.86 -0.65 7.45
CA PRO A 49 -52.25 -0.97 7.14
C PRO A 49 -52.99 0.09 6.34
N ILE A 50 -52.61 1.36 6.45
CA ILE A 50 -53.21 2.45 5.67
C ILE A 50 -52.73 2.37 4.22
N GLU A 51 -51.44 2.14 4.00
CA GLU A 51 -50.86 1.97 2.66
C GLU A 51 -51.35 0.69 1.98
N GLY A 52 -51.37 -0.44 2.69
CA GLY A 52 -51.89 -1.70 2.18
C GLY A 52 -53.34 -1.58 1.69
N ARG A 53 -54.21 -0.89 2.46
CA ARG A 53 -55.60 -0.62 2.05
C ARG A 53 -55.69 0.31 0.84
N ALA A 54 -54.89 1.37 0.76
CA ALA A 54 -54.87 2.27 -0.39
C ALA A 54 -54.44 1.55 -1.69
N LEU A 55 -53.46 0.65 -1.60
CA LEU A 55 -53.02 -0.18 -2.72
C LEU A 55 -54.09 -1.21 -3.12
N LEU A 56 -54.75 -1.86 -2.16
CA LEU A 56 -55.88 -2.77 -2.44
C LEU A 56 -57.05 -2.03 -3.11
N ALA A 57 -57.36 -0.80 -2.67
CA ALA A 57 -58.43 0.04 -3.23
C ALA A 57 -58.09 0.68 -4.59
N THR A 58 -56.85 0.56 -5.06
CA THR A 58 -56.39 1.09 -6.35
C THR A 58 -55.90 -0.05 -7.23
N TYR A 59 -54.65 -0.46 -7.07
CA TYR A 59 -53.99 -1.50 -7.86
C TYR A 59 -54.58 -2.90 -7.68
N GLY A 60 -55.18 -3.19 -6.52
CA GLY A 60 -55.76 -4.48 -6.19
C GLY A 60 -57.11 -4.79 -6.85
N GLN A 61 -57.72 -3.82 -7.55
CA GLN A 61 -59.01 -3.95 -8.23
C GLN A 61 -58.84 -4.26 -9.72
N ASP A 62 -59.84 -4.91 -10.32
CA ASP A 62 -59.97 -5.16 -11.77
C ASP A 62 -58.72 -5.78 -12.44
N ARG A 63 -57.94 -6.58 -11.69
CA ARG A 63 -56.80 -7.33 -12.23
C ARG A 63 -57.27 -8.65 -12.87
N PRO A 64 -56.79 -8.99 -14.08
CA PRO A 64 -57.15 -10.25 -14.74
C PRO A 64 -56.46 -11.47 -14.09
N GLY A 65 -57.24 -12.50 -13.75
CA GLY A 65 -56.72 -13.83 -13.40
C GLY A 65 -55.81 -13.92 -12.16
N GLU A 66 -54.78 -14.77 -12.25
CA GLU A 66 -53.79 -15.07 -11.19
C GLU A 66 -52.63 -14.06 -11.08
N GLU A 67 -52.72 -12.88 -11.71
CA GLU A 67 -51.63 -11.87 -11.74
C GLU A 67 -51.82 -10.74 -10.71
N PRO A 68 -51.38 -10.93 -9.45
CA PRO A 68 -51.47 -9.88 -8.44
C PRO A 68 -50.48 -8.75 -8.71
N LEU A 69 -50.76 -7.59 -8.11
CA LEU A 69 -49.74 -6.59 -7.87
C LEU A 69 -48.73 -7.14 -6.85
N TRP A 70 -47.46 -7.15 -7.22
CA TRP A 70 -46.37 -7.46 -6.30
C TRP A 70 -46.03 -6.25 -5.42
N LEU A 71 -45.82 -6.48 -4.13
CA LEU A 71 -45.57 -5.44 -3.15
C LEU A 71 -44.28 -5.71 -2.37
N GLY A 72 -43.41 -4.72 -2.28
CA GLY A 72 -42.23 -4.79 -1.43
C GLY A 72 -41.71 -3.41 -1.02
N SER A 73 -40.70 -3.39 -0.14
CA SER A 73 -40.00 -2.16 0.20
C SER A 73 -38.51 -2.38 0.41
N LEU A 74 -37.67 -1.53 -0.19
CA LEU A 74 -36.23 -1.45 0.03
C LEU A 74 -35.89 -1.23 1.50
N LYS A 75 -36.78 -0.59 2.27
CA LYS A 75 -36.56 -0.30 3.69
C LYS A 75 -36.41 -1.56 4.54
N SER A 76 -36.97 -2.68 4.08
CA SER A 76 -36.77 -3.98 4.73
C SER A 76 -35.31 -4.47 4.65
N ASN A 77 -34.52 -3.98 3.68
CA ASN A 77 -33.12 -4.37 3.49
C ASN A 77 -32.13 -3.37 4.12
N ILE A 78 -32.39 -2.06 4.02
CA ILE A 78 -31.43 -1.01 4.41
C ILE A 78 -31.96 -0.04 5.47
N GLY A 79 -33.17 -0.25 5.98
CA GLY A 79 -33.87 0.69 6.85
C GLY A 79 -34.40 1.92 6.11
N HIS A 80 -34.94 2.88 6.87
CA HIS A 80 -35.48 4.11 6.29
C HIS A 80 -34.39 5.17 6.11
N ALA A 81 -33.92 5.37 4.88
CA ALA A 81 -32.93 6.38 4.50
C ALA A 81 -33.46 7.83 4.48
N GLN A 82 -34.47 8.15 5.30
CA GLN A 82 -35.11 9.47 5.44
C GLN A 82 -35.37 10.17 4.09
N ALA A 83 -34.73 11.31 3.84
CA ALA A 83 -34.89 12.09 2.61
C ALA A 83 -34.50 11.31 1.33
N ALA A 84 -33.59 10.34 1.44
CA ALA A 84 -33.16 9.50 0.31
C ALA A 84 -34.04 8.27 0.09
N ALA A 85 -35.09 8.07 0.89
CA ALA A 85 -35.92 6.86 0.81
C ALA A 85 -36.63 6.68 -0.54
N GLY A 86 -37.16 7.76 -1.12
CA GLY A 86 -37.84 7.72 -2.41
C GLY A 86 -36.91 7.33 -3.56
N VAL A 87 -35.75 8.01 -3.67
CA VAL A 87 -34.77 7.70 -4.73
C VAL A 87 -34.13 6.32 -4.54
N GLY A 88 -33.97 5.85 -3.29
CA GLY A 88 -33.58 4.46 -3.03
C GLY A 88 -34.55 3.46 -3.66
N GLY A 89 -35.86 3.68 -3.47
CA GLY A 89 -36.89 2.86 -4.11
C GLY A 89 -36.84 2.90 -5.65
N VAL A 90 -36.57 4.07 -6.22
CA VAL A 90 -36.34 4.21 -7.67
C VAL A 90 -35.12 3.40 -8.13
N ILE A 91 -33.98 3.50 -7.44
CA ILE A 91 -32.76 2.73 -7.77
C ILE A 91 -33.04 1.23 -7.72
N LYS A 92 -33.74 0.74 -6.68
CA LYS A 92 -34.14 -0.67 -6.56
C LYS A 92 -34.96 -1.10 -7.77
N MET A 93 -35.95 -0.31 -8.18
CA MET A 93 -36.81 -0.66 -9.32
C MET A 93 -36.10 -0.57 -10.66
N VAL A 94 -35.21 0.41 -10.88
CA VAL A 94 -34.37 0.46 -12.09
C VAL A 94 -33.46 -0.76 -12.17
N LYS A 95 -32.82 -1.17 -11.07
CA LYS A 95 -32.02 -2.41 -11.04
C LYS A 95 -32.86 -3.67 -11.23
N ALA A 96 -34.07 -3.73 -10.64
CA ALA A 96 -35.01 -4.81 -10.88
C ALA A 96 -35.41 -4.92 -12.37
N MET A 97 -35.57 -3.77 -13.04
CA MET A 97 -35.85 -3.70 -14.47
C MET A 97 -34.66 -4.13 -15.32
N GLU A 98 -33.44 -3.67 -15.01
CA GLU A 98 -32.20 -4.06 -15.73
C GLU A 98 -31.95 -5.58 -15.63
N HIS A 99 -32.12 -6.15 -14.44
CA HIS A 99 -31.89 -7.57 -14.20
C HIS A 99 -33.10 -8.46 -14.54
N GLY A 100 -34.26 -7.88 -14.83
CA GLY A 100 -35.49 -8.64 -15.10
C GLY A 100 -35.95 -9.49 -13.91
N VAL A 101 -35.73 -9.03 -12.67
CA VAL A 101 -36.05 -9.76 -11.44
C VAL A 101 -36.68 -8.81 -10.42
N LEU A 102 -37.81 -9.21 -9.84
CA LEU A 102 -38.40 -8.59 -8.65
C LEU A 102 -37.72 -9.15 -7.39
N PRO A 103 -36.94 -8.35 -6.65
CA PRO A 103 -36.27 -8.82 -5.44
C PRO A 103 -37.25 -8.96 -4.27
N ARG A 104 -37.00 -9.94 -3.40
CA ARG A 104 -37.83 -10.17 -2.20
C ARG A 104 -37.80 -8.97 -1.24
N THR A 105 -38.90 -8.77 -0.54
CA THR A 105 -38.99 -7.90 0.64
C THR A 105 -38.77 -8.76 1.89
N LEU A 106 -37.94 -8.28 2.82
CA LEU A 106 -37.64 -9.02 4.05
C LEU A 106 -38.74 -8.82 5.10
N HIS A 107 -38.78 -9.72 6.10
CA HIS A 107 -39.71 -9.70 7.22
C HIS A 107 -41.21 -9.78 6.84
N ALA A 108 -41.50 -10.45 5.72
CA ALA A 108 -42.85 -10.60 5.17
C ALA A 108 -43.40 -12.04 5.24
N ASP A 109 -42.73 -12.96 5.95
CA ASP A 109 -43.15 -14.37 6.08
C ASP A 109 -44.53 -14.51 6.72
N ARG A 110 -44.90 -13.53 7.57
CA ARG A 110 -46.24 -13.37 8.15
C ARG A 110 -46.79 -11.99 7.77
N PRO A 111 -47.69 -11.90 6.78
CA PRO A 111 -48.36 -10.65 6.44
C PRO A 111 -49.10 -10.06 7.64
N SER A 112 -49.18 -8.73 7.74
CA SER A 112 -49.91 -8.04 8.82
C SER A 112 -51.38 -8.48 8.85
N SER A 113 -51.89 -8.83 10.04
CA SER A 113 -53.29 -9.18 10.27
C SER A 113 -54.24 -7.98 10.22
N GLU A 114 -53.70 -6.75 10.24
CA GLU A 114 -54.46 -5.50 10.17
C GLU A 114 -54.81 -5.09 8.73
N VAL A 115 -54.43 -5.92 7.75
CA VAL A 115 -54.77 -5.74 6.32
C VAL A 115 -55.50 -6.98 5.82
N ASP A 116 -56.66 -6.78 5.22
CA ASP A 116 -57.39 -7.86 4.55
C ASP A 116 -56.80 -8.11 3.15
N TRP A 117 -55.74 -8.91 3.10
CA TRP A 117 -55.06 -9.28 1.84
C TRP A 117 -55.92 -10.12 0.89
N ALA A 118 -57.04 -10.68 1.38
CA ALA A 118 -57.98 -11.43 0.56
C ALA A 118 -58.95 -10.51 -0.21
N ALA A 119 -59.10 -9.25 0.21
CA ALA A 119 -60.00 -8.27 -0.41
C ALA A 119 -59.58 -7.78 -1.81
N GLY A 120 -58.38 -8.13 -2.28
CA GLY A 120 -57.88 -7.72 -3.59
C GLY A 120 -56.64 -8.46 -4.04
N ALA A 121 -56.24 -8.22 -5.29
CA ALA A 121 -55.12 -8.90 -5.93
C ALA A 121 -53.77 -8.20 -5.65
N VAL A 122 -53.37 -8.09 -4.37
CA VAL A 122 -52.06 -7.59 -3.95
C VAL A 122 -51.33 -8.68 -3.15
N ARG A 123 -50.05 -8.93 -3.43
CA ARG A 123 -49.25 -9.96 -2.75
C ARG A 123 -47.87 -9.42 -2.36
N LEU A 124 -47.42 -9.71 -1.14
CA LEU A 124 -46.07 -9.40 -0.70
C LEU A 124 -45.05 -10.24 -1.46
N LEU A 125 -43.93 -9.62 -1.85
CA LEU A 125 -42.79 -10.28 -2.50
C LEU A 125 -41.95 -11.06 -1.48
N ALA A 126 -42.48 -12.15 -0.93
CA ALA A 126 -41.75 -12.98 0.05
C ALA A 126 -40.49 -13.65 -0.56
N GLU A 127 -40.53 -13.94 -1.86
CA GLU A 127 -39.44 -14.54 -2.63
C GLU A 127 -39.12 -13.71 -3.87
N ALA A 128 -37.87 -13.82 -4.35
CA ALA A 128 -37.46 -13.16 -5.57
C ALA A 128 -38.09 -13.85 -6.78
N ARG A 129 -38.50 -13.09 -7.79
CA ARG A 129 -39.23 -13.62 -8.95
C ARG A 129 -38.72 -13.05 -10.26
N PRO A 130 -38.70 -13.83 -11.36
CA PRO A 130 -38.52 -13.28 -12.70
C PRO A 130 -39.58 -12.21 -13.01
N TRP A 131 -39.20 -11.20 -13.79
CA TRP A 131 -40.06 -10.11 -14.21
C TRP A 131 -40.21 -10.09 -15.74
N ASP A 132 -41.20 -10.86 -16.19
CA ASP A 132 -41.55 -11.02 -17.60
C ASP A 132 -42.56 -9.96 -18.07
N GLY A 133 -42.54 -9.63 -19.37
CA GLY A 133 -43.46 -8.65 -19.97
C GLY A 133 -43.07 -7.18 -19.75
N PRO A 134 -43.98 -6.23 -20.03
CA PRO A 134 -43.73 -4.80 -19.83
C PRO A 134 -43.36 -4.47 -18.37
N ARG A 135 -42.13 -4.01 -18.15
CA ARG A 135 -41.61 -3.76 -16.79
C ARG A 135 -42.03 -2.37 -16.32
N ARG A 136 -43.18 -2.31 -15.64
CA ARG A 136 -43.78 -1.09 -15.06
C ARG A 136 -43.94 -1.20 -13.54
N ALA A 137 -43.45 -0.21 -12.80
CA ALA A 137 -43.52 -0.17 -11.34
C ALA A 137 -44.06 1.18 -10.82
N GLY A 138 -44.81 1.12 -9.72
CA GLY A 138 -45.08 2.30 -8.90
C GLY A 138 -44.05 2.45 -7.77
N VAL A 139 -43.65 3.67 -7.43
CA VAL A 139 -42.80 3.98 -6.27
C VAL A 139 -43.50 5.01 -5.39
N SER A 140 -43.78 4.65 -4.13
CA SER A 140 -44.49 5.49 -3.17
C SER A 140 -43.55 6.11 -2.13
N SER A 141 -43.78 7.37 -1.78
CA SER A 141 -43.14 8.03 -0.63
C SER A 141 -44.11 9.02 0.03
N PHE A 142 -44.39 8.81 1.31
CA PHE A 142 -45.36 9.61 2.08
C PHE A 142 -44.63 10.33 3.22
N GLY A 143 -44.45 11.65 3.08
CA GLY A 143 -43.73 12.44 4.06
C GLY A 143 -44.54 12.68 5.33
N ILE A 144 -43.87 12.76 6.48
CA ILE A 144 -44.50 13.05 7.78
C ILE A 144 -45.23 14.40 7.83
N SER A 145 -44.91 15.35 6.94
CA SER A 145 -45.63 16.62 6.75
C SER A 145 -46.97 16.46 6.00
N GLY A 146 -47.33 15.24 5.59
CA GLY A 146 -48.51 14.92 4.81
C GLY A 146 -48.36 15.14 3.30
N THR A 147 -47.14 15.37 2.79
CA THR A 147 -46.89 15.47 1.33
C THR A 147 -46.60 14.09 0.77
N ASN A 148 -47.42 13.65 -0.20
CA ASN A 148 -47.34 12.33 -0.82
C ASN A 148 -46.80 12.44 -2.24
N ALA A 149 -45.96 11.50 -2.62
CA ALA A 149 -45.50 11.29 -3.98
C ALA A 149 -45.75 9.83 -4.40
N HIS A 150 -46.20 9.64 -5.63
CA HIS A 150 -46.26 8.35 -6.30
C HIS A 150 -45.71 8.53 -7.71
N LEU A 151 -44.74 7.71 -8.10
CA LEU A 151 -44.06 7.81 -9.39
C LEU A 151 -44.24 6.50 -10.15
N ILE A 152 -44.49 6.57 -11.46
CA ILE A 152 -44.54 5.41 -12.34
C ILE A 152 -43.22 5.32 -13.12
N LEU A 153 -42.57 4.16 -13.03
CA LEU A 153 -41.37 3.80 -13.79
C LEU A 153 -41.73 2.79 -14.87
N GLU A 154 -41.18 2.96 -16.06
CA GLU A 154 -41.27 2.00 -17.16
C GLU A 154 -39.87 1.77 -17.74
N ALA A 155 -39.51 0.51 -17.99
CA ALA A 155 -38.27 0.20 -18.70
C ALA A 155 -38.34 0.69 -20.15
N GLY A 156 -37.27 1.32 -20.63
CA GLY A 156 -37.15 1.70 -22.04
C GLY A 156 -37.14 0.49 -22.98
N PRO A 157 -37.34 0.69 -24.30
CA PRO A 157 -37.17 -0.38 -25.27
C PRO A 157 -35.78 -1.01 -25.10
N ASP A 158 -35.73 -2.34 -25.13
CA ASP A 158 -34.54 -3.10 -24.79
C ASP A 158 -33.43 -2.89 -25.85
N THR A 159 -32.58 -1.89 -25.63
CA THR A 159 -31.44 -1.59 -26.52
C THR A 159 -30.32 -2.62 -26.40
N SER A 160 -30.41 -3.55 -25.44
CA SER A 160 -29.43 -4.63 -25.27
C SER A 160 -29.58 -5.74 -26.32
N VAL A 161 -30.73 -5.82 -26.99
CA VAL A 161 -31.06 -6.86 -27.99
C VAL A 161 -31.18 -6.28 -29.41
N SER A 162 -30.31 -5.36 -29.84
CA SER A 162 -30.09 -5.13 -31.29
C SER A 162 -28.94 -4.15 -31.56
N ALA A 163 -27.72 -4.65 -31.54
CA ALA A 163 -26.69 -4.18 -32.45
C ALA A 163 -25.64 -5.28 -32.60
N GLU A 164 -26.00 -6.38 -33.26
CA GLU A 164 -25.01 -7.30 -33.84
C GLU A 164 -23.87 -6.46 -34.43
N ARG A 165 -22.61 -6.77 -34.05
CA ARG A 165 -21.44 -6.11 -34.65
C ARG A 165 -21.63 -6.23 -36.17
N ARG A 166 -21.65 -5.11 -36.90
CA ARG A 166 -21.71 -5.17 -38.37
C ARG A 166 -20.59 -6.10 -38.83
N PRO A 167 -20.88 -7.24 -39.49
CA PRO A 167 -19.86 -8.09 -40.05
C PRO A 167 -19.10 -7.25 -41.09
N GLY A 168 -17.81 -7.00 -40.86
CA GLY A 168 -16.99 -6.10 -41.71
C GLY A 168 -16.27 -4.96 -40.98
N ALA A 169 -16.38 -4.82 -39.65
CA ALA A 169 -15.54 -3.94 -38.83
C ALA A 169 -14.19 -4.58 -38.41
N ASP A 170 -13.75 -5.59 -39.16
CA ASP A 170 -12.54 -6.40 -38.95
C ASP A 170 -11.40 -5.97 -39.89
N GLY A 171 -11.17 -4.66 -40.00
CA GLY A 171 -9.90 -4.16 -40.52
C GLY A 171 -8.77 -4.48 -39.54
N PRO A 172 -7.49 -4.44 -39.97
CA PRO A 172 -6.37 -4.57 -39.05
C PRO A 172 -6.50 -3.51 -37.95
N ARG A 173 -6.63 -3.97 -36.70
CA ARG A 173 -6.75 -3.11 -35.52
C ARG A 173 -5.36 -2.79 -35.01
N GLY A 174 -4.86 -1.61 -35.38
CA GLY A 174 -3.60 -1.08 -34.89
C GLY A 174 -3.63 -0.78 -33.38
N PRO A 175 -2.47 -0.41 -32.79
CA PRO A 175 -2.42 0.00 -31.39
C PRO A 175 -3.30 1.22 -31.10
N VAL A 176 -3.77 1.34 -29.86
CA VAL A 176 -4.63 2.46 -29.42
C VAL A 176 -4.14 3.11 -28.12
N PRO A 177 -4.48 4.38 -27.85
CA PRO A 177 -4.09 5.07 -26.63
C PRO A 177 -5.15 4.92 -25.53
N TRP A 178 -4.74 4.52 -24.33
CA TRP A 178 -5.57 4.63 -23.13
C TRP A 178 -5.15 5.87 -22.35
N MET A 179 -6.07 6.85 -22.32
CA MET A 179 -5.91 8.08 -21.56
C MET A 179 -6.36 7.85 -20.11
N VAL A 180 -5.43 7.92 -19.17
CA VAL A 180 -5.73 7.78 -17.73
C VAL A 180 -5.39 9.09 -17.05
N SER A 181 -6.26 9.55 -16.14
CA SER A 181 -5.99 10.78 -15.39
C SER A 181 -6.48 10.75 -13.95
N GLY A 182 -5.81 11.54 -13.11
CA GLY A 182 -6.10 11.75 -11.70
C GLY A 182 -5.94 13.20 -11.28
N HIS A 183 -6.61 13.63 -10.21
CA HIS A 183 -6.38 14.97 -9.64
C HIS A 183 -5.07 15.04 -8.84
N THR A 184 -4.56 13.88 -8.42
CA THR A 184 -3.25 13.71 -7.77
C THR A 184 -2.54 12.51 -8.40
N GLU A 185 -1.23 12.40 -8.17
CA GLU A 185 -0.46 11.22 -8.60
C GLU A 185 -1.00 9.92 -7.97
N GLY A 186 -1.35 9.94 -6.67
CA GLY A 186 -1.99 8.80 -6.01
C GLY A 186 -3.31 8.40 -6.66
N ALA A 187 -4.16 9.37 -7.00
CA ALA A 187 -5.41 9.09 -7.70
C ALA A 187 -5.19 8.51 -9.11
N LEU A 188 -4.16 8.97 -9.83
CA LEU A 188 -3.79 8.42 -11.14
C LEU A 188 -3.37 6.95 -11.02
N ARG A 189 -2.54 6.61 -10.03
CA ARG A 189 -2.10 5.24 -9.75
C ARG A 189 -3.26 4.34 -9.36
N ASP A 190 -4.15 4.81 -8.49
CA ASP A 190 -5.32 4.04 -8.06
C ASP A 190 -6.34 3.88 -9.20
N GLN A 191 -6.47 4.87 -10.08
CA GLN A 191 -7.26 4.74 -11.29
C GLN A 191 -6.68 3.70 -12.24
N ALA A 192 -5.34 3.63 -12.36
CA ALA A 192 -4.68 2.59 -13.14
C ALA A 192 -4.94 1.20 -12.55
N ARG A 193 -4.90 1.04 -11.22
CA ARG A 193 -5.26 -0.22 -10.54
C ARG A 193 -6.69 -0.63 -10.81
N ALA A 194 -7.65 0.29 -10.66
CA ALA A 194 -9.06 0.00 -10.92
C ALA A 194 -9.32 -0.43 -12.38
N LEU A 195 -8.50 0.02 -13.33
CA LEU A 195 -8.60 -0.39 -14.74
C LEU A 195 -7.99 -1.76 -15.02
N LEU A 196 -7.08 -2.28 -14.17
CA LEU A 196 -6.49 -3.62 -14.36
C LEU A 196 -7.57 -4.70 -14.37
N ASP A 197 -8.57 -4.61 -13.49
CA ASP A 197 -9.66 -5.58 -13.39
C ASP A 197 -10.54 -5.62 -14.65
N ARG A 198 -10.47 -4.59 -15.50
CA ARG A 198 -11.20 -4.51 -16.78
C ARG A 198 -10.39 -5.07 -17.94
N THR A 199 -9.10 -5.33 -17.76
CA THR A 199 -8.22 -5.90 -18.80
C THR A 199 -8.52 -7.40 -19.01
N GLY A 200 -9.63 -7.69 -19.70
CA GLY A 200 -10.06 -9.06 -20.01
C GLY A 200 -11.57 -9.24 -20.18
N GLU A 201 -12.37 -8.31 -19.66
CA GLU A 201 -13.84 -8.36 -19.73
C GLU A 201 -14.43 -7.64 -20.95
N ALA A 202 -13.72 -6.63 -21.47
CA ALA A 202 -14.18 -5.81 -22.59
C ALA A 202 -13.09 -5.62 -23.67
N ASP A 203 -13.51 -5.27 -24.88
CA ASP A 203 -12.64 -4.99 -26.01
C ASP A 203 -11.73 -3.77 -25.71
N VAL A 204 -10.44 -3.87 -26.02
CA VAL A 204 -9.47 -2.82 -25.68
C VAL A 204 -9.74 -1.49 -26.39
N HIS A 205 -10.42 -1.53 -27.54
CA HIS A 205 -10.84 -0.33 -28.26
C HIS A 205 -12.07 0.31 -27.61
N ASP A 206 -13.00 -0.49 -27.10
CA ASP A 206 -14.19 0.01 -26.37
C ASP A 206 -13.76 0.70 -25.08
N ILE A 207 -12.80 0.12 -24.34
CA ILE A 207 -12.20 0.74 -23.15
C ILE A 207 -11.51 2.05 -23.53
N GLY A 208 -10.67 2.05 -24.57
CA GLY A 208 -9.95 3.24 -25.00
C GLY A 208 -10.87 4.39 -25.41
N LEU A 209 -11.92 4.11 -26.21
CA LEU A 209 -12.94 5.08 -26.58
C LEU A 209 -13.66 5.63 -25.33
N SER A 210 -14.01 4.74 -24.40
CA SER A 210 -14.72 5.12 -23.18
C SER A 210 -13.87 6.01 -22.28
N LEU A 211 -12.59 5.69 -22.11
CA LEU A 211 -11.62 6.52 -21.39
C LEU A 211 -11.49 7.90 -22.04
N ALA A 212 -11.44 7.96 -23.36
CA ALA A 212 -11.26 9.21 -24.10
C ALA A 212 -12.50 10.12 -24.12
N THR A 213 -13.71 9.56 -24.05
CA THR A 213 -14.97 10.30 -24.30
C THR A 213 -15.91 10.41 -23.10
N THR A 214 -15.78 9.52 -22.10
CA THR A 214 -16.69 9.46 -20.94
C THR A 214 -16.02 9.83 -19.62
N ARG A 215 -14.71 10.10 -19.63
CA ARG A 215 -13.94 10.50 -18.44
C ARG A 215 -13.38 11.90 -18.63
N ALA A 216 -13.39 12.68 -17.55
CA ALA A 216 -12.72 13.98 -17.55
C ALA A 216 -11.21 13.78 -17.57
N LEU A 217 -10.49 14.60 -18.36
CA LEU A 217 -9.03 14.57 -18.43
C LEU A 217 -8.42 15.54 -17.40
N LEU A 218 -8.07 15.01 -16.22
CA LEU A 218 -7.60 15.75 -15.04
C LEU A 218 -6.13 16.16 -15.13
N HIS A 219 -5.54 16.72 -14.06
CA HIS A 219 -4.20 17.34 -14.11
C HIS A 219 -3.05 16.35 -14.29
N HIS A 220 -3.07 15.23 -13.58
CA HIS A 220 -2.07 14.17 -13.75
C HIS A 220 -2.58 13.23 -14.83
N ARG A 221 -1.90 13.20 -15.98
CA ARG A 221 -2.31 12.46 -17.16
C ARG A 221 -1.22 11.45 -17.52
N ALA A 222 -1.63 10.26 -17.90
CA ALA A 222 -0.75 9.25 -18.46
C ALA A 222 -1.38 8.65 -19.71
N VAL A 223 -0.52 8.18 -20.60
CA VAL A 223 -0.90 7.52 -21.84
C VAL A 223 -0.27 6.15 -21.86
N VAL A 224 -1.11 5.12 -21.83
CA VAL A 224 -0.67 3.75 -22.07
C VAL A 224 -1.02 3.38 -23.51
N VAL A 225 -0.08 2.79 -24.25
CA VAL A 225 -0.30 2.38 -25.63
C VAL A 225 0.09 0.93 -25.77
N ALA A 226 -0.84 0.12 -26.27
CA ALA A 226 -0.64 -1.28 -26.55
C ALA A 226 -1.55 -1.73 -27.70
N ARG A 227 -1.32 -2.96 -28.17
CA ARG A 227 -2.14 -3.62 -29.22
C ARG A 227 -3.19 -4.56 -28.62
N ASP A 228 -2.91 -5.11 -27.45
CA ASP A 228 -3.69 -6.17 -26.81
C ASP A 228 -3.85 -5.92 -25.31
N ALA A 229 -4.68 -6.75 -24.69
CA ALA A 229 -4.99 -6.66 -23.27
C ALA A 229 -3.76 -6.90 -22.37
N GLU A 230 -2.80 -7.72 -22.80
CA GLU A 230 -1.59 -8.02 -22.04
C GLU A 230 -0.68 -6.80 -21.96
N GLY A 231 -0.44 -6.12 -23.09
CA GLY A 231 0.33 -4.88 -23.12
C GLY A 231 -0.33 -3.77 -22.30
N PHE A 232 -1.66 -3.65 -22.32
CA PHE A 232 -2.37 -2.69 -21.46
C PHE A 232 -2.26 -3.05 -19.98
N ARG A 233 -2.35 -4.34 -19.63
CA ARG A 233 -2.18 -4.80 -18.25
C ARG A 233 -0.78 -4.49 -17.74
N ALA A 234 0.26 -4.78 -18.54
CA ALA A 234 1.64 -4.44 -18.18
C ALA A 234 1.85 -2.93 -18.02
N GLY A 235 1.32 -2.13 -18.95
CA GLY A 235 1.43 -0.66 -18.88
C GLY A 235 0.68 -0.04 -17.70
N LEU A 236 -0.53 -0.53 -17.39
CA LEU A 236 -1.29 -0.10 -16.22
C LEU A 236 -0.64 -0.55 -14.90
N ALA A 237 -0.07 -1.76 -14.84
CA ALA A 237 0.66 -2.24 -13.68
C ALA A 237 1.90 -1.37 -13.40
N ALA A 238 2.68 -1.04 -14.44
CA ALA A 238 3.80 -0.12 -14.34
C ALA A 238 3.35 1.28 -13.85
N LEU A 239 2.25 1.81 -14.40
CA LEU A 239 1.68 3.09 -13.97
C LEU A 239 1.21 3.04 -12.51
N ALA A 240 0.55 1.96 -12.09
CA ALA A 240 0.08 1.76 -10.72
C ALA A 240 1.23 1.63 -9.70
N ALA A 241 2.37 1.07 -10.13
CA ALA A 241 3.59 0.95 -9.34
C ALA A 241 4.39 2.27 -9.26
N GLY A 242 4.09 3.25 -10.12
CA GLY A 242 4.83 4.51 -10.20
C GLY A 242 6.19 4.36 -10.91
N ASP A 243 6.27 3.44 -11.89
CA ASP A 243 7.48 3.25 -12.69
C ASP A 243 7.85 4.55 -13.45
N PRO A 244 9.06 5.11 -13.25
CA PRO A 244 9.50 6.32 -13.95
C PRO A 244 9.60 6.16 -15.47
N ALA A 245 9.64 4.94 -15.99
CA ALA A 245 9.64 4.68 -17.44
C ALA A 245 8.28 5.00 -18.10
N GLN A 246 7.19 5.10 -17.33
CA GLN A 246 5.90 5.56 -17.85
C GLN A 246 5.82 7.09 -17.77
N PRO A 247 5.79 7.81 -18.91
CA PRO A 247 5.76 9.25 -18.91
C PRO A 247 4.43 9.76 -18.33
N VAL A 248 4.50 10.38 -17.14
CA VAL A 248 3.38 11.08 -16.51
C VAL A 248 3.46 12.57 -16.85
N VAL A 249 2.42 13.09 -17.48
CA VAL A 249 2.26 14.51 -17.73
C VAL A 249 1.57 15.13 -16.51
N THR A 250 2.30 15.97 -15.78
CA THR A 250 1.80 16.66 -14.57
C THR A 250 1.46 18.12 -14.80
N THR A 251 1.87 18.67 -15.94
CA THR A 251 1.67 20.09 -16.26
C THR A 251 0.35 20.25 -17.02
N PRO A 252 -0.50 21.22 -16.63
CA PRO A 252 -1.69 21.52 -17.40
C PRO A 252 -1.30 21.95 -18.82
N PRO A 253 -2.16 21.69 -19.81
CA PRO A 253 -1.90 22.10 -21.19
C PRO A 253 -1.68 23.61 -21.23
N ALA A 254 -0.54 24.03 -21.77
CA ALA A 254 -0.29 25.43 -22.02
C ALA A 254 -1.17 25.88 -23.20
N PRO A 255 -1.89 27.01 -23.10
CA PRO A 255 -2.64 27.52 -24.24
C PRO A 255 -1.66 27.87 -25.37
N GLY A 256 -1.91 27.35 -26.57
CA GLY A 256 -1.11 27.64 -27.75
C GLY A 256 -1.46 26.73 -28.92
N GLY A 257 -0.98 27.11 -30.10
CA GLY A 257 -1.19 26.34 -31.33
C GLY A 257 -0.26 25.13 -31.45
N LEU A 258 -0.61 24.25 -32.39
CA LEU A 258 0.13 23.06 -32.81
C LEU A 258 0.94 23.37 -34.09
N GLY A 259 2.26 23.19 -34.05
CA GLY A 259 3.14 23.29 -35.20
C GLY A 259 3.59 21.92 -35.69
N PHE A 260 3.61 21.67 -37.00
CA PHE A 260 4.24 20.47 -37.57
C PHE A 260 5.63 20.77 -38.12
N LEU A 261 6.61 19.95 -37.74
CA LEU A 261 8.01 20.04 -38.16
C LEU A 261 8.32 18.91 -39.14
N PHE A 262 8.63 19.23 -40.40
CA PHE A 262 8.93 18.23 -41.43
C PHE A 262 10.44 17.99 -41.52
N SER A 263 10.87 16.76 -41.20
CA SER A 263 12.29 16.38 -41.08
C SER A 263 13.07 16.50 -42.40
N GLY A 264 14.37 16.82 -42.31
CA GLY A 264 15.27 16.84 -43.46
C GLY A 264 15.88 15.47 -43.79
N GLN A 265 16.81 15.47 -44.76
CA GLN A 265 17.62 14.29 -45.10
C GLN A 265 18.53 13.91 -43.91
N GLY A 266 18.63 12.60 -43.64
CA GLY A 266 19.36 12.02 -42.50
C GLY A 266 18.45 11.31 -41.49
N ALA A 267 17.14 11.56 -41.54
CA ALA A 267 16.16 10.88 -40.68
C ALA A 267 15.72 9.50 -41.20
N GLN A 268 15.93 9.20 -42.48
CA GLN A 268 15.43 7.98 -43.12
C GLN A 268 15.95 6.70 -42.45
N LEU A 269 15.07 5.72 -42.33
CA LEU A 269 15.35 4.41 -41.73
C LEU A 269 14.97 3.29 -42.72
N PRO A 270 15.77 2.22 -42.84
CA PRO A 270 15.36 1.02 -43.55
C PRO A 270 14.04 0.49 -42.97
N GLY A 271 13.10 0.13 -43.85
CA GLY A 271 11.76 -0.35 -43.49
C GLY A 271 10.76 0.74 -43.09
N MET A 272 11.13 2.03 -43.14
CA MET A 272 10.25 3.09 -42.62
C MET A 272 8.87 3.10 -43.27
N GLY A 273 7.83 3.22 -42.47
CA GLY A 273 6.43 3.31 -42.89
C GLY A 273 5.77 1.96 -43.17
N GLN A 274 6.49 0.85 -43.16
CA GLN A 274 5.91 -0.49 -43.37
C GLN A 274 4.96 -0.88 -42.23
N GLU A 275 5.36 -0.62 -40.98
CA GLU A 275 4.52 -0.90 -39.81
C GLU A 275 3.27 -0.02 -39.79
N LEU A 276 3.42 1.26 -40.16
CA LEU A 276 2.31 2.20 -40.26
C LEU A 276 1.33 1.84 -41.37
N ALA A 277 1.82 1.43 -42.54
CA ALA A 277 0.97 0.98 -43.64
C ALA A 277 0.21 -0.31 -43.27
N ALA A 278 0.83 -1.22 -42.52
CA ALA A 278 0.15 -2.43 -42.04
C ALA A 278 -0.94 -2.12 -40.99
N ALA A 279 -0.71 -1.12 -40.13
CA ALA A 279 -1.61 -0.79 -39.03
C ALA A 279 -2.72 0.21 -39.41
N PHE A 280 -2.48 1.12 -40.35
CA PHE A 280 -3.35 2.27 -40.61
C PHE A 280 -3.63 2.45 -42.12
N PRO A 281 -4.87 2.14 -42.57
CA PRO A 281 -5.25 2.26 -43.98
C PRO A 281 -5.06 3.67 -44.59
N ALA A 282 -5.28 4.73 -43.79
CA ALA A 282 -5.09 6.10 -44.25
C ALA A 282 -3.62 6.40 -44.61
N PHE A 283 -2.68 5.89 -43.80
CA PHE A 283 -1.25 5.97 -44.11
C PHE A 283 -0.91 5.13 -45.34
N ALA A 284 -1.38 3.88 -45.40
CA ALA A 284 -1.08 2.96 -46.50
C ALA A 284 -1.49 3.55 -47.87
N SER A 285 -2.71 4.08 -47.96
CA SER A 285 -3.22 4.71 -49.19
C SER A 285 -2.39 5.92 -49.59
N ALA A 286 -2.11 6.82 -48.65
CA ALA A 286 -1.36 8.04 -48.92
C ALA A 286 0.12 7.76 -49.26
N PHE A 287 0.73 6.76 -48.62
CA PHE A 287 2.10 6.35 -48.91
C PHE A 287 2.21 5.73 -50.30
N ALA A 288 1.26 4.89 -50.71
CA ALA A 288 1.21 4.32 -52.05
C ALA A 288 1.06 5.40 -53.13
N GLU A 289 0.16 6.37 -52.91
CA GLU A 289 -0.05 7.50 -53.83
C GLU A 289 1.20 8.38 -53.96
N ALA A 290 1.76 8.83 -52.83
CA ALA A 290 2.96 9.68 -52.84
C ALA A 290 4.18 8.94 -53.39
N SER A 291 4.35 7.66 -53.06
CA SER A 291 5.41 6.80 -53.59
C SER A 291 5.32 6.69 -55.12
N ALA A 292 4.13 6.44 -55.67
CA ALA A 292 3.92 6.41 -57.11
C ALA A 292 4.23 7.76 -57.77
N GLY A 293 3.81 8.87 -57.15
CA GLY A 293 4.04 10.23 -57.65
C GLY A 293 5.52 10.60 -57.80
N VAL A 294 6.39 10.11 -56.92
CA VAL A 294 7.85 10.35 -56.98
C VAL A 294 8.62 9.28 -57.77
N GLY A 295 7.93 8.43 -58.53
CA GLY A 295 8.53 7.40 -59.38
C GLY A 295 8.85 6.07 -58.67
N GLY A 296 8.20 5.80 -57.54
CA GLY A 296 8.34 4.58 -56.75
C GLY A 296 9.44 4.67 -55.70
N VAL A 297 9.10 4.31 -54.45
CA VAL A 297 10.01 4.31 -53.31
C VAL A 297 10.34 2.89 -52.87
N ARG A 298 11.62 2.63 -52.58
CA ARG A 298 12.13 1.37 -52.00
C ARG A 298 12.75 1.64 -50.64
N VAL A 299 12.02 1.35 -49.57
CA VAL A 299 12.45 1.55 -48.18
C VAL A 299 13.09 0.31 -47.55
N ASP A 300 12.85 -0.87 -48.13
CA ASP A 300 13.31 -2.18 -47.67
C ASP A 300 14.81 -2.41 -47.90
N ASP A 301 15.37 -1.75 -48.91
CA ASP A 301 16.78 -1.86 -49.29
C ASP A 301 17.60 -0.70 -48.67
N ALA A 302 18.36 -1.02 -47.62
CA ALA A 302 19.15 -0.05 -46.88
C ALA A 302 20.28 0.59 -47.71
N GLU A 303 20.80 -0.09 -48.74
CA GLU A 303 21.84 0.49 -49.60
C GLU A 303 21.23 1.45 -50.61
N VAL A 304 20.11 1.07 -51.23
CA VAL A 304 19.37 1.96 -52.14
C VAL A 304 18.88 3.20 -51.39
N LEU A 305 18.39 3.06 -50.16
CA LEU A 305 17.91 4.18 -49.34
C LEU A 305 19.02 5.14 -48.89
N ARG A 306 20.31 4.73 -48.94
CA ARG A 306 21.44 5.65 -48.69
C ARG A 306 21.69 6.61 -49.85
N GLY A 307 21.28 6.26 -51.07
CA GLY A 307 21.34 7.17 -52.21
C GLY A 307 20.49 8.42 -51.96
N THR A 308 21.00 9.60 -52.33
CA THR A 308 20.31 10.88 -52.08
C THR A 308 18.99 10.94 -52.84
N ALA A 309 18.96 10.43 -54.08
CA ALA A 309 17.75 10.33 -54.87
C ALA A 309 16.62 9.60 -54.13
N MET A 310 16.90 8.39 -53.64
CA MET A 310 15.90 7.57 -52.94
C MET A 310 15.55 8.15 -51.56
N ALA A 311 16.54 8.61 -50.79
CA ALA A 311 16.33 9.15 -49.46
C ALA A 311 15.32 10.31 -49.45
N GLN A 312 15.47 11.28 -50.37
CA GLN A 312 14.58 12.44 -50.45
C GLN A 312 13.16 12.05 -50.86
N ARG A 313 13.02 11.18 -51.88
CA ARG A 313 11.73 10.67 -52.33
C ARG A 313 11.00 9.89 -51.24
N ALA A 314 11.74 9.04 -50.53
CA ALA A 314 11.19 8.22 -49.46
C ALA A 314 10.75 9.06 -48.26
N LEU A 315 11.55 10.05 -47.86
CA LEU A 315 11.19 10.98 -46.78
C LEU A 315 9.94 11.78 -47.11
N PHE A 316 9.85 12.33 -48.32
CA PHE A 316 8.67 13.08 -48.75
C PHE A 316 7.41 12.21 -48.73
N ALA A 317 7.47 11.02 -49.33
CA ALA A 317 6.33 10.09 -49.34
C ALA A 317 5.89 9.68 -47.93
N PHE A 318 6.85 9.39 -47.04
CA PHE A 318 6.57 9.08 -45.63
C PHE A 318 5.90 10.25 -44.91
N GLN A 319 6.42 11.47 -45.08
CA GLN A 319 5.92 12.68 -44.42
C GLN A 319 4.51 13.04 -44.85
N VAL A 320 4.22 12.98 -46.15
CA VAL A 320 2.87 13.21 -46.68
C VAL A 320 1.91 12.16 -46.14
N ALA A 321 2.30 10.88 -46.15
CA ALA A 321 1.46 9.80 -45.63
C ALA A 321 1.19 9.93 -44.12
N LEU A 322 2.21 10.31 -43.35
CA LEU A 322 2.09 10.53 -41.92
C LEU A 322 1.19 11.73 -41.61
N TYR A 323 1.31 12.84 -42.35
CA TYR A 323 0.38 13.95 -42.25
C TYR A 323 -1.07 13.52 -42.52
N ARG A 324 -1.31 12.75 -43.58
CA ARG A 324 -2.66 12.24 -43.89
C ARG A 324 -3.21 11.32 -42.80
N LEU A 325 -2.36 10.57 -42.11
CA LEU A 325 -2.76 9.80 -40.93
C LEU A 325 -3.23 10.73 -39.79
N TRP A 326 -2.45 11.75 -39.44
CA TRP A 326 -2.85 12.74 -38.42
C TRP A 326 -4.15 13.46 -38.78
N GLU A 327 -4.28 13.90 -40.03
CA GLU A 327 -5.49 14.53 -40.56
C GLU A 327 -6.71 13.60 -40.47
N SER A 328 -6.53 12.29 -40.72
CA SER A 328 -7.59 11.30 -40.58
C SER A 328 -8.12 11.20 -39.14
N TRP A 329 -7.26 11.39 -38.14
CA TRP A 329 -7.63 11.49 -36.72
C TRP A 329 -8.16 12.87 -36.31
N GLY A 330 -8.28 13.81 -37.26
CA GLY A 330 -8.73 15.17 -37.01
C GLY A 330 -7.70 16.05 -36.32
N VAL A 331 -6.42 15.65 -36.32
CA VAL A 331 -5.31 16.46 -35.82
C VAL A 331 -4.75 17.26 -36.99
N VAL A 332 -5.04 18.55 -37.00
CA VAL A 332 -4.55 19.50 -38.02
C VAL A 332 -3.64 20.53 -37.35
N PRO A 333 -2.49 20.88 -37.97
CA PRO A 333 -1.60 21.89 -37.42
C PRO A 333 -2.12 23.32 -37.66
N ASP A 334 -1.78 24.22 -36.76
CA ASP A 334 -1.97 25.68 -36.92
C ASP A 334 -0.85 26.34 -37.72
N ALA A 335 0.31 25.67 -37.83
CA ALA A 335 1.46 26.14 -38.60
C ALA A 335 2.37 24.97 -39.03
N VAL A 336 3.15 25.17 -40.08
CA VAL A 336 4.11 24.17 -40.57
C VAL A 336 5.48 24.79 -40.81
N ILE A 337 6.53 23.98 -40.69
CA ILE A 337 7.88 24.33 -41.09
C ILE A 337 8.61 23.06 -41.50
N GLY A 338 9.48 23.14 -42.49
CA GLY A 338 10.29 22.00 -42.93
C GLY A 338 11.78 22.33 -42.94
N HIS A 339 12.59 21.29 -42.73
CA HIS A 339 14.04 21.40 -42.81
C HIS A 339 14.52 20.87 -44.17
N SER A 340 15.12 21.74 -44.99
CA SER A 340 15.66 21.38 -46.31
C SER A 340 14.58 20.69 -47.19
N VAL A 341 14.76 19.41 -47.57
CA VAL A 341 13.75 18.67 -48.35
C VAL A 341 12.37 18.60 -47.67
N GLY A 342 12.32 18.62 -46.33
CA GLY A 342 11.07 18.65 -45.58
C GLY A 342 10.23 19.90 -45.84
N GLU A 343 10.83 21.00 -46.31
CA GLU A 343 10.10 22.22 -46.70
C GLU A 343 9.15 21.97 -47.87
N VAL A 344 9.47 21.03 -48.78
CA VAL A 344 8.58 20.67 -49.89
C VAL A 344 7.32 19.95 -49.36
N ALA A 345 7.48 19.06 -48.38
CA ALA A 345 6.34 18.42 -47.72
C ALA A 345 5.50 19.44 -46.93
N ALA A 346 6.15 20.36 -46.21
CA ALA A 346 5.47 21.45 -45.51
C ALA A 346 4.69 22.36 -46.48
N ALA A 347 5.25 22.70 -47.65
CA ALA A 347 4.58 23.47 -48.69
C ALA A 347 3.37 22.75 -49.28
N HIS A 348 3.46 21.43 -49.49
CA HIS A 348 2.29 20.64 -49.89
C HIS A 348 1.19 20.70 -48.83
N VAL A 349 1.53 20.51 -47.55
CA VAL A 349 0.56 20.56 -46.44
C VAL A 349 -0.04 21.95 -46.26
N ALA A 350 0.75 23.01 -46.42
CA ALA A 350 0.26 24.38 -46.41
C ALA A 350 -0.57 24.73 -47.65
N GLY A 351 -0.65 23.85 -48.66
CA GLY A 351 -1.40 24.07 -49.89
C GLY A 351 -0.68 24.95 -50.93
N VAL A 352 0.60 25.24 -50.74
CA VAL A 352 1.42 26.00 -51.70
C VAL A 352 1.65 25.18 -52.98
N LEU A 353 1.83 23.87 -52.83
CA LEU A 353 2.04 22.94 -53.93
C LEU A 353 0.97 21.86 -53.94
N SER A 354 0.46 21.54 -55.13
CA SER A 354 -0.32 20.31 -55.33
C SER A 354 0.55 19.08 -55.01
N LEU A 355 -0.05 17.92 -54.74
CA LEU A 355 0.74 16.70 -54.52
C LEU A 355 1.57 16.35 -55.76
N GLU A 356 1.00 16.55 -56.94
CA GLU A 356 1.66 16.31 -58.22
C GLU A 356 2.90 17.22 -58.40
N ASP A 357 2.75 18.53 -58.19
CA ASP A 357 3.86 19.48 -58.34
C ASP A 357 4.93 19.28 -57.27
N ALA A 358 4.54 18.97 -56.03
CA ALA A 358 5.47 18.64 -54.96
C ALA A 358 6.28 17.37 -55.29
N CYS A 359 5.63 16.33 -55.83
CA CYS A 359 6.30 15.12 -56.31
C CYS A 359 7.29 15.43 -57.44
N ARG A 360 6.91 16.26 -58.43
CA ARG A 360 7.79 16.68 -59.52
C ARG A 360 9.01 17.44 -59.00
N LEU A 361 8.80 18.36 -58.05
CA LEU A 361 9.86 19.15 -57.43
C LEU A 361 10.85 18.27 -56.67
N VAL A 362 10.37 17.37 -55.80
CA VAL A 362 11.23 16.46 -55.04
C VAL A 362 11.97 15.50 -55.96
N ALA A 363 11.31 14.91 -56.95
CA ALA A 363 11.94 13.97 -57.87
C ALA A 363 13.06 14.64 -58.67
N ALA A 364 12.81 15.83 -59.23
CA ALA A 364 13.81 16.58 -59.98
C ALA A 364 14.99 17.03 -59.10
N ARG A 365 14.71 17.53 -57.89
CA ARG A 365 15.73 17.89 -56.89
C ARG A 365 16.63 16.69 -56.60
N ALA A 366 16.03 15.56 -56.29
CA ALA A 366 16.74 14.36 -55.87
C ALA A 366 17.63 13.78 -56.99
N ASP A 367 17.13 13.73 -58.24
CA ASP A 367 17.89 13.24 -59.41
C ASP A 367 19.03 14.17 -59.82
N LEU A 368 18.82 15.48 -59.72
CA LEU A 368 19.84 16.46 -60.02
C LEU A 368 20.95 16.44 -58.97
N MET A 369 20.59 16.34 -57.68
CA MET A 369 21.56 16.21 -56.59
C MET A 369 22.38 14.92 -56.70
N GLU A 370 21.75 13.78 -57.01
CA GLU A 370 22.47 12.49 -57.16
C GLU A 370 23.55 12.54 -58.24
N ARG A 371 23.32 13.29 -59.32
CA ARG A 371 24.29 13.48 -60.41
C ARG A 371 25.52 14.30 -60.01
N LEU A 372 25.53 14.93 -58.83
CA LEU A 372 26.65 15.73 -58.31
C LEU A 372 27.62 14.91 -57.45
N ALA A 373 27.38 13.61 -57.24
CA ALA A 373 28.05 12.74 -56.26
C ALA A 373 29.56 12.56 -56.45
N GLU A 374 30.11 12.92 -57.61
CA GLU A 374 31.53 12.71 -57.93
C GLU A 374 32.49 13.72 -57.24
N ARG A 375 31.99 14.75 -56.53
CA ARG A 375 32.79 15.94 -56.13
C ARG A 375 33.37 15.99 -54.70
N GLY A 376 33.30 14.92 -53.90
CA GLY A 376 34.08 14.82 -52.64
C GLY A 376 33.78 15.89 -51.57
N GLY A 377 32.55 16.41 -51.50
CA GLY A 377 32.12 17.38 -50.48
C GLY A 377 31.66 16.71 -49.17
N VAL A 378 31.75 17.43 -48.05
CA VAL A 378 31.30 16.97 -46.73
C VAL A 378 30.38 17.98 -46.05
N MET A 379 29.67 17.53 -45.01
CA MET A 379 28.92 18.40 -44.10
C MET A 379 29.29 18.09 -42.65
N MET A 380 29.50 19.13 -41.83
CA MET A 380 29.86 18.98 -40.42
C MET A 380 28.96 19.83 -39.53
N SER A 381 28.38 19.23 -38.50
CA SER A 381 27.70 19.94 -37.42
C SER A 381 28.73 20.46 -36.43
N VAL A 382 28.66 21.74 -36.09
CA VAL A 382 29.56 22.40 -35.12
C VAL A 382 28.77 23.14 -34.05
N ARG A 383 29.31 23.15 -32.83
CA ARG A 383 28.69 23.84 -31.68
C ARG A 383 29.08 25.31 -31.65
N ALA A 384 28.55 26.08 -32.60
CA ALA A 384 28.80 27.50 -32.77
C ALA A 384 27.49 28.26 -33.05
N SER A 385 27.48 29.56 -32.79
CA SER A 385 26.45 30.49 -33.24
C SER A 385 26.71 30.94 -34.67
N GLU A 386 25.68 31.47 -35.35
CA GLU A 386 25.82 32.02 -36.69
C GLU A 386 26.83 33.19 -36.74
N ASP A 387 26.82 34.07 -35.75
CA ASP A 387 27.71 35.24 -35.68
C ASP A 387 29.19 34.85 -35.58
N GLU A 388 29.50 33.75 -34.89
CA GLU A 388 30.87 33.24 -34.78
C GLU A 388 31.42 32.73 -36.13
N VAL A 389 30.54 32.42 -37.09
CA VAL A 389 30.89 31.81 -38.38
C VAL A 389 30.79 32.80 -39.55
N THR A 390 29.75 33.63 -39.61
CA THR A 390 29.34 34.39 -40.81
C THR A 390 30.36 35.45 -41.30
N GLY A 391 31.34 35.84 -40.46
CA GLY A 391 32.42 36.76 -40.83
C GLY A 391 33.79 36.11 -41.04
N THR A 392 33.92 34.80 -40.85
CA THR A 392 35.21 34.11 -40.79
C THR A 392 35.29 32.89 -41.72
N LEU A 393 34.21 32.55 -42.44
CA LEU A 393 34.14 31.43 -43.38
C LEU A 393 35.34 31.39 -44.33
N ALA A 394 36.01 30.25 -44.38
CA ALA A 394 37.10 30.03 -45.33
C ALA A 394 36.55 29.81 -46.75
N ASP A 395 37.37 30.13 -47.75
CA ASP A 395 37.09 29.76 -49.14
C ASP A 395 36.84 28.24 -49.24
N GLY A 396 35.78 27.86 -49.96
CA GLY A 396 35.34 26.46 -50.05
C GLY A 396 34.46 25.97 -48.90
N VAL A 397 34.08 26.83 -47.94
CA VAL A 397 33.15 26.52 -46.84
C VAL A 397 31.91 27.41 -46.91
N SER A 398 30.73 26.80 -46.89
CA SER A 398 29.42 27.44 -46.80
C SER A 398 28.74 27.12 -45.47
N LEU A 399 27.90 28.06 -45.00
CA LEU A 399 26.96 27.80 -43.92
C LEU A 399 25.72 27.10 -44.50
N ALA A 400 25.47 25.86 -44.10
CA ALA A 400 24.40 25.04 -44.65
C ALA A 400 23.08 25.16 -43.86
N ALA A 401 23.16 25.31 -42.54
CA ALA A 401 21.98 25.42 -41.70
C ALA A 401 22.29 26.11 -40.36
N VAL A 402 21.31 26.88 -39.87
CA VAL A 402 21.26 27.42 -38.51
C VAL A 402 20.15 26.69 -37.77
N ASN A 403 20.52 25.62 -37.07
CA ASN A 403 19.58 24.69 -36.44
C ASN A 403 19.20 25.05 -35.00
N GLY A 404 20.02 25.87 -34.34
CA GLY A 404 19.78 26.33 -32.98
C GLY A 404 20.78 27.44 -32.60
N PRO A 405 20.62 28.08 -31.43
CA PRO A 405 21.44 29.24 -31.04
C PRO A 405 22.95 28.94 -30.99
N ARG A 406 23.31 27.67 -30.78
CA ARG A 406 24.68 27.15 -30.71
C ARG A 406 24.88 25.92 -31.58
N SER A 407 24.04 25.73 -32.60
CA SER A 407 24.04 24.55 -33.45
C SER A 407 23.92 24.97 -34.92
N VAL A 408 25.05 24.91 -35.63
CA VAL A 408 25.13 25.25 -37.06
C VAL A 408 25.78 24.11 -37.84
N VAL A 409 25.47 24.04 -39.13
CA VAL A 409 26.02 23.03 -40.05
C VAL A 409 26.83 23.73 -41.13
N LEU A 410 28.06 23.26 -41.34
CA LEU A 410 28.97 23.70 -42.39
C LEU A 410 28.94 22.69 -43.54
N SER A 411 29.09 23.16 -44.77
CA SER A 411 29.19 22.30 -45.96
C SER A 411 30.13 22.88 -47.01
N GLY A 412 30.75 22.02 -47.81
CA GLY A 412 31.68 22.45 -48.86
C GLY A 412 32.74 21.39 -49.16
N ASP A 413 33.92 21.85 -49.55
CA ASP A 413 35.05 20.98 -49.90
C ASP A 413 35.57 20.24 -48.66
N ALA A 414 35.81 18.92 -48.74
CA ALA A 414 36.16 18.08 -47.60
C ALA A 414 37.28 18.67 -46.72
N GLU A 415 38.43 18.93 -47.32
CA GLU A 415 39.61 19.46 -46.61
C GLU A 415 39.36 20.83 -45.99
N ALA A 416 38.66 21.72 -46.70
CA ALA A 416 38.36 23.07 -46.23
C ALA A 416 37.40 23.05 -45.05
N VAL A 417 36.32 22.25 -45.12
CA VAL A 417 35.32 22.14 -44.06
C VAL A 417 35.92 21.49 -42.81
N GLU A 418 36.67 20.40 -42.95
CA GLU A 418 37.29 19.71 -41.81
C GLU A 418 38.31 20.59 -41.10
N ALA A 419 39.19 21.26 -41.85
CA ALA A 419 40.15 22.21 -41.28
C ALA A 419 39.42 23.40 -40.61
N TYR A 420 38.33 23.88 -41.19
CA TYR A 420 37.56 24.97 -40.64
C TYR A 420 36.84 24.59 -39.33
N ALA A 421 36.21 23.41 -39.33
CA ALA A 421 35.44 22.86 -38.22
C ALA A 421 36.32 22.49 -37.02
N ALA A 422 37.61 22.21 -37.23
CA ALA A 422 38.58 21.89 -36.17
C ALA A 422 38.72 22.99 -35.09
N ARG A 423 38.25 24.23 -35.35
CA ARG A 423 38.17 25.30 -34.35
C ARG A 423 37.20 24.99 -33.21
N TRP A 424 36.25 24.08 -33.41
CA TRP A 424 35.25 23.70 -32.41
C TRP A 424 35.44 22.25 -31.96
N PRO A 425 35.84 22.01 -30.70
CA PRO A 425 35.92 20.66 -30.15
C PRO A 425 34.58 19.94 -30.24
N GLY A 426 34.58 18.71 -30.77
CA GLY A 426 33.38 17.89 -30.90
C GLY A 426 32.56 18.15 -32.16
N ALA A 427 33.10 18.83 -33.17
CA ALA A 427 32.53 18.85 -34.52
C ALA A 427 32.26 17.43 -35.03
N ARG A 428 31.09 17.19 -35.63
CA ARG A 428 30.66 15.87 -36.10
C ARG A 428 30.34 15.89 -37.59
N GLY A 429 30.97 15.00 -38.35
CA GLY A 429 30.59 14.75 -39.74
C GLY A 429 29.16 14.20 -39.83
N LEU A 430 28.37 14.76 -40.74
CA LEU A 430 27.04 14.24 -41.08
C LEU A 430 27.20 13.15 -42.15
N ARG A 431 26.46 12.05 -41.99
CA ARG A 431 26.45 10.94 -42.94
C ARG A 431 25.60 11.29 -44.16
N VAL A 432 26.13 12.14 -45.02
CA VAL A 432 25.53 12.56 -46.28
C VAL A 432 26.50 12.34 -47.42
N SER A 433 25.99 12.11 -48.63
CA SER A 433 26.84 11.87 -49.81
C SER A 433 27.30 13.15 -50.51
N HIS A 434 26.80 14.33 -50.12
CA HIS A 434 27.09 15.61 -50.76
C HIS A 434 27.20 16.75 -49.75
N ALA A 435 27.89 17.82 -50.16
CA ALA A 435 27.88 19.12 -49.47
C ALA A 435 26.65 19.94 -49.87
N PHE A 436 25.47 19.60 -49.33
CA PHE A 436 24.23 20.35 -49.58
C PHE A 436 24.32 21.79 -49.08
N HIS A 437 23.55 22.71 -49.69
CA HIS A 437 23.52 24.13 -49.31
C HIS A 437 24.91 24.81 -49.38
N SER A 438 25.69 24.45 -50.40
CA SER A 438 27.02 25.02 -50.69
C SER A 438 27.20 25.28 -52.18
N HIS A 439 28.35 25.84 -52.56
CA HIS A 439 28.77 26.00 -53.96
C HIS A 439 28.79 24.70 -54.76
N HIS A 440 28.79 23.53 -54.11
CA HIS A 440 28.63 22.24 -54.80
C HIS A 440 27.27 22.09 -55.49
N MET A 441 26.24 22.84 -55.06
CA MET A 441 24.92 22.81 -55.67
C MET A 441 24.82 23.65 -56.94
N ASP A 442 25.79 24.53 -57.23
CA ASP A 442 25.75 25.47 -58.36
C ASP A 442 25.56 24.73 -59.71
N GLY A 443 26.13 23.53 -59.84
CA GLY A 443 26.05 22.70 -61.05
C GLY A 443 24.67 22.16 -61.40
N MET A 444 23.70 22.20 -60.47
CA MET A 444 22.32 21.77 -60.75
C MET A 444 21.31 22.92 -60.91
N LEU A 445 21.67 24.15 -60.54
CA LEU A 445 20.69 25.23 -60.36
C LEU A 445 19.92 25.57 -61.64
N ASP A 446 20.58 25.64 -62.79
CA ASP A 446 19.93 25.98 -64.07
C ASP A 446 18.90 24.92 -64.49
N ALA A 447 19.29 23.65 -64.39
CA ALA A 447 18.42 22.52 -64.72
C ALA A 447 17.25 22.40 -63.72
N PHE A 448 17.50 22.69 -62.45
CA PHE A 448 16.45 22.71 -61.44
C PHE A 448 15.45 23.85 -61.68
N ALA A 449 15.96 25.06 -61.94
CA ALA A 449 15.14 26.24 -62.25
C ALA A 449 14.24 26.03 -63.47
N ALA A 450 14.69 25.28 -64.48
CA ALA A 450 13.86 24.90 -65.62
C ALA A 450 12.62 24.10 -65.19
N VAL A 451 12.78 23.14 -64.27
CA VAL A 451 11.65 22.36 -63.73
C VAL A 451 10.76 23.23 -62.84
N VAL A 452 11.35 24.03 -61.94
CA VAL A 452 10.58 24.84 -60.97
C VAL A 452 9.65 25.84 -61.68
N ARG A 453 10.08 26.43 -62.82
CA ARG A 453 9.25 27.36 -63.61
C ARG A 453 8.00 26.73 -64.23
N GLU A 454 7.94 25.40 -64.35
CA GLU A 454 6.77 24.69 -64.86
C GLU A 454 5.73 24.36 -63.78
N LEU A 455 6.07 24.58 -62.51
CA LEU A 455 5.22 24.27 -61.37
C LEU A 455 4.27 25.42 -61.05
N THR A 456 3.12 25.08 -60.44
CA THR A 456 2.15 26.08 -59.98
C THR A 456 2.28 26.26 -58.46
N PHE A 457 2.44 27.50 -58.03
CA PHE A 457 2.53 27.86 -56.61
C PHE A 457 1.28 28.65 -56.17
N HIS A 458 0.71 28.26 -55.04
CA HIS A 458 -0.46 28.90 -54.43
C HIS A 458 -0.10 29.59 -53.12
N PRO A 459 -0.85 30.62 -52.68
CA PRO A 459 -0.68 31.21 -51.36
C PRO A 459 -0.86 30.16 -50.24
N PRO A 460 -0.01 30.15 -49.21
CA PRO A 460 -0.11 29.19 -48.12
C PRO A 460 -1.38 29.40 -47.30
N SER A 461 -2.14 28.33 -47.10
CA SER A 461 -3.32 28.26 -46.22
C SER A 461 -2.97 28.15 -44.74
N LEU A 462 -1.75 27.73 -44.42
CA LEU A 462 -1.19 27.65 -43.07
C LEU A 462 0.05 28.55 -42.96
N PRO A 463 0.27 29.23 -41.83
CA PRO A 463 1.54 29.86 -41.51
C PRO A 463 2.74 28.94 -41.78
N MET A 464 3.62 29.37 -42.68
CA MET A 464 4.85 28.64 -43.06
C MET A 464 6.04 29.60 -43.11
N PRO A 465 6.80 29.74 -42.01
CA PRO A 465 8.03 30.53 -42.00
C PRO A 465 9.05 29.96 -43.00
N ALA A 466 9.63 30.86 -43.80
CA ALA A 466 10.68 30.55 -44.76
C ALA A 466 11.64 31.75 -44.87
N ALA A 467 12.81 31.54 -45.47
CA ALA A 467 13.78 32.60 -45.72
C ALA A 467 13.32 33.62 -46.77
N GLY A 468 12.35 33.26 -47.61
CA GLY A 468 11.79 34.08 -48.67
C GLY A 468 10.30 33.79 -48.90
N ASP A 469 9.76 34.28 -50.02
CA ASP A 469 8.38 34.01 -50.42
C ASP A 469 8.26 32.63 -51.06
N VAL A 470 7.60 31.69 -50.37
CA VAL A 470 7.40 30.31 -50.85
C VAL A 470 6.57 30.20 -52.14
N THR A 471 5.89 31.28 -52.53
CA THR A 471 5.13 31.36 -53.78
C THR A 471 5.97 31.80 -54.98
N ASP A 472 7.18 32.30 -54.74
CA ASP A 472 8.15 32.68 -55.76
C ASP A 472 8.93 31.42 -56.23
N PRO A 473 8.89 31.06 -57.53
CA PRO A 473 9.72 29.98 -58.06
C PRO A 473 11.21 30.13 -57.73
N ASP A 474 11.74 31.36 -57.70
CA ASP A 474 13.16 31.59 -57.42
C ASP A 474 13.52 31.27 -55.95
N HIS A 475 12.54 31.27 -55.04
CA HIS A 475 12.74 30.81 -53.65
C HIS A 475 13.24 29.37 -53.63
N TRP A 476 12.61 28.48 -54.39
CA TRP A 476 12.95 27.05 -54.39
C TRP A 476 14.33 26.77 -54.98
N VAL A 477 14.77 27.58 -55.95
CA VAL A 477 16.14 27.51 -56.50
C VAL A 477 17.15 28.00 -55.46
N ARG A 478 16.88 29.13 -54.79
CA ARG A 478 17.72 29.64 -53.68
C ARG A 478 17.78 28.65 -52.52
N GLN A 479 16.67 28.02 -52.18
CA GLN A 479 16.52 27.10 -51.05
C GLN A 479 17.46 25.90 -51.11
N VAL A 480 17.86 25.46 -52.30
CA VAL A 480 18.82 24.36 -52.49
C VAL A 480 20.26 24.82 -52.21
N ARG A 481 20.55 26.12 -52.34
CA ARG A 481 21.88 26.71 -52.30
C ARG A 481 22.18 27.49 -51.01
N GLU A 482 21.18 28.12 -50.43
CA GLU A 482 21.27 29.02 -49.27
C GLU A 482 21.10 28.29 -47.93
N PRO A 483 21.55 28.88 -46.79
CA PRO A 483 21.46 28.23 -45.48
C PRO A 483 20.01 27.99 -45.03
N VAL A 484 19.72 26.81 -44.48
CA VAL A 484 18.42 26.49 -43.86
C VAL A 484 18.25 27.26 -42.54
N ARG A 485 17.24 28.12 -42.47
CA ARG A 485 16.93 29.01 -41.33
C ARG A 485 15.97 28.38 -40.30
N PHE A 486 16.31 27.21 -39.76
CA PHE A 486 15.42 26.46 -38.87
C PHE A 486 15.18 27.17 -37.52
N LEU A 487 16.22 27.71 -36.89
CA LEU A 487 16.10 28.50 -35.65
C LEU A 487 15.12 29.66 -35.81
N ASP A 488 15.31 30.46 -36.85
CA ASP A 488 14.47 31.63 -37.11
C ASP A 488 13.01 31.23 -37.33
N GLY A 489 12.77 30.15 -38.06
CA GLY A 489 11.44 29.64 -38.31
C GLY A 489 10.73 29.15 -37.04
N VAL A 490 11.40 28.38 -36.18
CA VAL A 490 10.84 27.96 -34.87
C VAL A 490 10.52 29.18 -34.01
N ARG A 491 11.42 30.17 -33.96
CA ARG A 491 11.21 31.42 -33.21
C ARG A 491 10.01 32.23 -33.71
N GLN A 492 9.82 32.29 -35.03
CA GLN A 492 8.65 32.93 -35.63
C GLN A 492 7.34 32.21 -35.24
N LEU A 493 7.32 30.88 -35.21
CA LEU A 493 6.15 30.12 -34.77
C LEU A 493 5.85 30.32 -33.28
N LEU A 494 6.89 30.33 -32.44
CA LEU A 494 6.75 30.65 -31.02
C LEU A 494 6.19 32.06 -30.79
N ALA A 495 6.62 33.05 -31.57
CA ALA A 495 6.09 34.41 -31.51
C ALA A 495 4.62 34.50 -31.95
N ARG A 496 4.16 33.58 -32.82
CA ARG A 496 2.75 33.45 -33.24
C ARG A 496 1.88 32.65 -32.26
N GLY A 497 2.43 32.23 -31.12
CA GLY A 497 1.68 31.51 -30.09
C GLY A 497 1.62 29.99 -30.27
N VAL A 498 2.42 29.41 -31.18
CA VAL A 498 2.62 27.96 -31.21
C VAL A 498 3.39 27.55 -29.95
N ARG A 499 2.92 26.49 -29.28
CA ARG A 499 3.52 25.99 -28.02
C ARG A 499 3.74 24.48 -28.02
N THR A 500 3.07 23.75 -28.90
CA THR A 500 3.29 22.31 -29.08
C THR A 500 3.72 22.06 -30.51
N PHE A 501 4.79 21.29 -30.68
CA PHE A 501 5.33 20.93 -31.98
C PHE A 501 5.33 19.42 -32.13
N CYS A 502 4.86 18.92 -33.27
CA CYS A 502 4.93 17.52 -33.62
C CYS A 502 5.87 17.33 -34.82
N GLU A 503 6.87 16.46 -34.67
CA GLU A 503 7.76 16.14 -35.78
C GLU A 503 7.09 15.10 -36.69
N ILE A 504 6.96 15.46 -37.95
CA ILE A 504 6.48 14.63 -39.05
C ILE A 504 7.70 14.12 -39.80
N GLY A 505 8.12 12.91 -39.44
CA GLY A 505 9.32 12.27 -39.94
C GLY A 505 9.51 10.87 -39.35
N PRO A 506 10.38 10.04 -39.94
CA PRO A 506 10.64 8.67 -39.48
C PRO A 506 11.55 8.58 -38.24
N ASP A 507 12.10 9.71 -37.77
CA ASP A 507 12.94 9.79 -36.57
C ASP A 507 12.67 11.13 -35.83
N ALA A 508 13.34 11.34 -34.69
CA ALA A 508 13.11 12.46 -33.77
C ALA A 508 14.22 13.55 -33.82
N VAL A 509 14.71 13.89 -35.02
CA VAL A 509 15.88 14.78 -35.17
C VAL A 509 15.50 16.23 -34.88
N LEU A 510 14.41 16.73 -35.45
CA LEU A 510 13.95 18.11 -35.25
C LEU A 510 13.35 18.34 -33.87
N THR A 511 12.92 17.28 -33.18
CA THR A 511 12.45 17.34 -31.80
C THR A 511 13.55 17.89 -30.89
N GLY A 512 14.75 17.27 -30.93
CA GLY A 512 15.89 17.73 -30.12
C GLY A 512 16.41 19.11 -30.51
N LEU A 513 16.50 19.40 -31.83
CA LEU A 513 16.89 20.73 -32.30
C LEU A 513 15.86 21.80 -31.94
N GLY A 514 14.58 21.46 -31.97
CA GLY A 514 13.48 22.34 -31.59
C GLY A 514 13.52 22.70 -30.11
N GLU A 515 13.83 21.74 -29.24
CA GLU A 515 14.06 21.98 -27.81
C GLU A 515 15.19 23.00 -27.59
N GLU A 516 16.33 22.85 -28.27
CA GLU A 516 17.42 23.85 -28.22
C GLU A 516 16.97 25.23 -28.73
N CYS A 517 16.11 25.28 -29.76
CA CYS A 517 15.53 26.51 -30.27
C CYS A 517 14.58 27.19 -29.30
N ALA A 518 14.05 26.50 -28.28
CA ALA A 518 13.03 27.01 -27.37
C ALA A 518 13.45 26.97 -25.88
N ASP A 519 14.71 26.70 -25.58
CA ASP A 519 15.23 26.47 -24.22
C ASP A 519 14.96 27.64 -23.25
N ASP A 520 14.86 28.87 -23.76
CA ASP A 520 14.52 30.09 -23.02
C ASP A 520 13.00 30.38 -22.94
N VAL A 521 12.16 29.57 -23.58
CA VAL A 521 10.69 29.74 -23.60
C VAL A 521 10.02 28.62 -22.79
N PRO A 522 9.48 28.92 -21.59
CA PRO A 522 8.87 27.89 -20.76
C PRO A 522 7.57 27.35 -21.38
N GLY A 523 7.31 26.06 -21.16
CA GLY A 523 6.05 25.42 -21.54
C GLY A 523 5.93 25.04 -23.01
N VAL A 524 7.03 25.05 -23.77
CA VAL A 524 7.07 24.53 -25.14
C VAL A 524 7.29 23.02 -25.11
N ARG A 525 6.59 22.29 -25.98
CA ARG A 525 6.71 20.83 -26.11
C ARG A 525 7.01 20.41 -27.52
N PHE A 526 7.91 19.44 -27.67
CA PHE A 526 8.24 18.79 -28.94
C PHE A 526 7.93 17.30 -28.83
N VAL A 527 7.15 16.78 -29.78
CA VAL A 527 6.62 15.41 -29.76
C VAL A 527 6.98 14.71 -31.07
N PRO A 528 7.86 13.69 -31.06
CA PRO A 528 8.18 12.96 -32.27
C PRO A 528 7.08 11.97 -32.65
N SER A 529 6.62 11.99 -33.90
CA SER A 529 5.66 10.98 -34.40
C SER A 529 6.28 9.58 -34.47
N ALA A 530 7.55 9.50 -34.88
CA ALA A 530 8.33 8.27 -34.94
C ALA A 530 9.73 8.49 -34.35
N ARG A 531 10.39 7.41 -33.94
CA ARG A 531 11.73 7.46 -33.34
C ARG A 531 12.46 6.16 -33.59
N ARG A 532 13.74 6.26 -33.96
CA ARG A 532 14.63 5.09 -34.09
C ARG A 532 14.64 4.26 -32.80
N GLY A 533 14.52 2.94 -32.96
CA GLY A 533 14.50 1.98 -31.85
C GLY A 533 13.15 1.84 -31.15
N SER A 534 12.09 2.47 -31.66
CA SER A 534 10.70 2.27 -31.20
C SER A 534 9.83 1.72 -32.33
N PRO A 535 8.87 0.80 -32.06
CA PRO A 535 7.89 0.38 -33.07
C PRO A 535 7.07 1.58 -33.57
N GLU A 536 7.00 1.78 -34.88
CA GLU A 536 6.48 3.02 -35.48
C GLU A 536 5.02 3.27 -35.10
N ALA A 537 4.20 2.24 -35.19
CA ALA A 537 2.77 2.32 -34.89
C ALA A 537 2.51 2.66 -33.41
N ILE A 538 3.29 2.07 -32.49
CA ILE A 538 3.19 2.35 -31.05
C ILE A 538 3.64 3.78 -30.76
N ARG A 539 4.76 4.23 -31.33
CA ARG A 539 5.28 5.58 -31.10
C ARG A 539 4.34 6.66 -31.65
N THR A 540 3.76 6.43 -32.83
CA THR A 540 2.82 7.37 -33.47
C THR A 540 1.55 7.52 -32.63
N VAL A 541 0.98 6.42 -32.14
CA VAL A 541 -0.20 6.47 -31.28
C VAL A 541 0.13 7.04 -29.89
N ARG A 542 1.36 6.80 -29.38
CA ARG A 542 1.84 7.47 -28.18
C ARG A 542 1.93 8.98 -28.39
N ALA A 543 2.42 9.45 -29.54
CA ALA A 543 2.45 10.86 -29.88
C ALA A 543 1.04 11.46 -29.88
N LEU A 544 0.06 10.73 -30.43
CA LEU A 544 -1.35 11.16 -30.41
C LEU A 544 -1.86 11.37 -28.99
N GLY A 545 -1.59 10.41 -28.09
CA GLY A 545 -1.96 10.53 -26.68
C GLY A 545 -1.20 11.65 -25.96
N GLU A 546 0.09 11.84 -26.25
CA GLU A 546 0.91 12.93 -25.69
C GLU A 546 0.35 14.30 -26.12
N LEU A 547 0.02 14.48 -27.39
CA LEU A 547 -0.63 15.70 -27.89
C LEU A 547 -1.99 15.91 -27.23
N ALA A 548 -2.80 14.86 -27.08
CA ALA A 548 -4.08 14.94 -26.39
C ALA A 548 -3.94 15.31 -24.91
N ALA A 549 -2.93 14.76 -24.24
CA ALA A 549 -2.58 15.12 -22.87
C ALA A 549 -2.16 16.59 -22.74
N HIS A 550 -1.70 17.23 -23.83
CA HIS A 550 -1.33 18.64 -23.89
C HIS A 550 -2.37 19.54 -24.56
N GLY A 551 -3.61 19.06 -24.73
CA GLY A 551 -4.76 19.90 -25.10
C GLY A 551 -5.15 19.85 -26.58
N VAL A 552 -4.44 19.08 -27.41
CA VAL A 552 -4.94 18.74 -28.76
C VAL A 552 -6.19 17.87 -28.61
N THR A 553 -7.18 18.05 -29.49
CA THR A 553 -8.47 17.34 -29.40
C THR A 553 -8.71 16.46 -30.63
N PRO A 554 -8.20 15.21 -30.64
CA PRO A 554 -8.47 14.29 -31.73
C PRO A 554 -9.95 13.95 -31.87
N ARG A 555 -10.34 13.53 -33.07
CA ARG A 555 -11.62 12.90 -33.35
C ARG A 555 -11.58 11.45 -32.89
N TRP A 556 -11.86 11.22 -31.61
CA TRP A 556 -11.81 9.89 -30.98
C TRP A 556 -12.68 8.84 -31.68
N ASP A 557 -13.79 9.25 -32.31
CA ASP A 557 -14.63 8.40 -33.17
C ASP A 557 -13.87 7.80 -34.37
N ARG A 558 -12.87 8.52 -34.89
CA ARG A 558 -12.01 8.09 -36.00
C ARG A 558 -10.76 7.33 -35.54
N VAL A 559 -10.28 7.61 -34.33
CA VAL A 559 -9.18 6.87 -33.68
C VAL A 559 -9.63 5.46 -33.28
N PHE A 560 -10.88 5.32 -32.85
CA PHE A 560 -11.49 4.06 -32.43
C PHE A 560 -12.64 3.62 -33.36
N PRO A 561 -12.36 3.32 -34.64
CA PRO A 561 -13.41 2.99 -35.60
C PRO A 561 -14.14 1.70 -35.17
N GLY A 562 -15.46 1.79 -35.05
CA GLY A 562 -16.32 0.66 -34.69
C GLY A 562 -16.37 0.30 -33.20
N ALA A 563 -15.61 0.99 -32.35
CA ALA A 563 -15.69 0.83 -30.90
C ALA A 563 -16.98 1.44 -30.34
N ARG A 564 -17.43 0.93 -29.20
CA ARG A 564 -18.62 1.39 -28.48
C ARG A 564 -18.26 1.79 -27.06
N PRO A 565 -18.91 2.83 -26.49
CA PRO A 565 -18.77 3.13 -25.07
C PRO A 565 -19.16 1.91 -24.21
N THR A 566 -18.37 1.65 -23.19
CA THR A 566 -18.54 0.56 -22.22
C THR A 566 -18.41 1.09 -20.79
N ASP A 567 -18.98 0.37 -19.84
CA ASP A 567 -18.88 0.73 -18.44
C ASP A 567 -17.43 0.57 -17.95
N LEU A 568 -16.97 1.62 -17.29
CA LEU A 568 -15.65 1.69 -16.67
C LEU A 568 -15.80 2.06 -15.18
N PRO A 569 -14.79 1.76 -14.36
CA PRO A 569 -14.74 2.23 -12.98
C PRO A 569 -14.93 3.75 -12.89
N THR A 570 -15.59 4.20 -11.84
CA THR A 570 -15.66 5.63 -11.49
C THR A 570 -14.32 6.14 -10.99
N TYR A 571 -14.23 7.44 -10.71
CA TYR A 571 -13.01 8.06 -10.18
C TYR A 571 -12.54 7.42 -8.86
N ALA A 572 -11.25 7.11 -8.77
CA ALA A 572 -10.59 6.60 -7.57
C ALA A 572 -10.39 7.70 -6.49
N PHE A 573 -11.46 7.99 -5.72
CA PHE A 573 -11.43 9.00 -4.67
C PHE A 573 -10.39 8.71 -3.58
N GLN A 574 -9.45 9.64 -3.43
CA GLN A 574 -8.47 9.68 -2.34
C GLN A 574 -9.12 10.23 -1.07
N ARG A 575 -9.94 9.41 -0.41
CA ARG A 575 -10.75 9.82 0.74
C ARG A 575 -9.85 10.13 1.94
N ARG A 576 -10.17 11.22 2.62
CA ARG A 576 -9.68 11.51 3.97
C ARG A 576 -10.87 11.62 4.90
N ARG A 577 -10.66 11.32 6.17
CA ARG A 577 -11.70 11.47 7.18
C ARG A 577 -11.94 12.95 7.44
N TYR A 578 -12.99 13.49 6.83
CA TYR A 578 -13.53 14.80 7.18
C TYR A 578 -14.74 14.58 8.07
N TRP A 579 -14.52 14.63 9.38
CA TRP A 579 -15.58 14.59 10.35
C TRP A 579 -15.37 15.75 11.31
N LEU A 580 -16.35 16.64 11.40
CA LEU A 580 -16.41 17.52 12.55
C LEU A 580 -16.71 16.60 13.73
N GLY A 581 -15.78 16.46 14.66
CA GLY A 581 -16.13 15.99 15.99
C GLY A 581 -17.31 16.80 16.53
N PRO A 582 -17.99 16.37 17.61
CA PRO A 582 -18.92 17.26 18.29
C PRO A 582 -18.24 18.62 18.40
N ARG A 583 -18.77 19.61 17.67
CA ARG A 583 -18.14 20.92 17.62
C ARG A 583 -18.13 21.33 19.08
N GLU A 584 -16.95 21.45 19.68
CA GLU A 584 -16.86 22.14 20.97
C GLU A 584 -17.66 23.43 20.76
N PRO A 585 -18.72 23.67 21.54
CA PRO A 585 -19.62 24.78 21.31
C PRO A 585 -18.81 26.09 21.26
N ASP A 586 -18.49 26.57 20.06
CA ASP A 586 -17.58 27.70 19.81
C ASP A 586 -16.23 27.60 20.55
N GLY A 587 -15.17 27.13 19.87
CA GLY A 587 -13.80 27.14 20.40
C GLY A 587 -13.37 28.51 20.94
N ASP A 588 -13.90 29.60 20.38
CA ASP A 588 -13.73 30.96 20.89
C ASP A 588 -14.47 31.19 22.21
N PHE A 589 -15.72 30.72 22.34
CA PHE A 589 -16.48 30.78 23.60
C PHE A 589 -15.79 29.96 24.70
N TRP A 590 -15.41 28.71 24.44
CA TRP A 590 -14.73 27.90 25.44
C TRP A 590 -13.29 28.36 25.70
N ALA A 591 -12.61 29.01 24.74
CA ALA A 591 -11.34 29.67 25.01
C ALA A 591 -11.51 30.81 26.03
N LEU A 592 -12.53 31.65 25.86
CA LEU A 592 -12.87 32.72 26.82
C LEU A 592 -13.28 32.15 28.18
N VAL A 593 -14.07 31.08 28.21
CA VAL A 593 -14.44 30.37 29.45
C VAL A 593 -13.22 29.75 30.14
N ARG A 594 -12.26 29.17 29.40
CA ARG A 594 -11.02 28.60 29.95
C ARG A 594 -10.11 29.68 30.55
N GLN A 595 -9.98 30.82 29.87
CA GLN A 595 -9.21 31.97 30.33
C GLN A 595 -9.89 32.71 31.50
N GLN A 596 -11.17 32.39 31.76
CA GLN A 596 -12.02 33.10 32.73
C GLN A 596 -12.07 34.61 32.44
N ASP A 597 -12.00 34.98 31.16
CA ASP A 597 -12.09 36.37 30.72
C ASP A 597 -13.56 36.80 30.65
N LEU A 598 -14.04 37.32 31.78
CA LEU A 598 -15.42 37.78 31.91
C LEU A 598 -15.75 38.90 30.92
N SER A 599 -14.82 39.80 30.63
CA SER A 599 -15.04 40.98 29.78
C SER A 599 -15.27 40.56 28.33
N ALA A 600 -14.34 39.77 27.78
CA ALA A 600 -14.44 39.30 26.41
C ALA A 600 -15.61 38.31 26.22
N LEU A 601 -15.96 37.53 27.27
CA LEU A 601 -17.14 36.67 27.25
C LEU A 601 -18.45 37.47 27.22
N THR A 602 -18.58 38.54 28.02
CA THR A 602 -19.78 39.41 28.00
C THR A 602 -19.94 40.13 26.65
N GLU A 603 -18.84 40.55 26.04
CA GLU A 603 -18.82 41.17 24.71
C GLU A 603 -19.24 40.18 23.61
N SER A 604 -18.69 38.95 23.64
CA SER A 604 -19.03 37.87 22.71
C SER A 604 -20.49 37.44 22.80
N LEU A 605 -21.02 37.31 24.03
CA LEU A 605 -22.41 36.93 24.28
C LEU A 605 -23.41 38.10 24.14
N ARG A 606 -22.93 39.34 23.94
CA ARG A 606 -23.73 40.57 23.89
C ARG A 606 -24.67 40.74 25.09
N VAL A 607 -24.17 40.46 26.30
CA VAL A 607 -24.91 40.63 27.55
C VAL A 607 -24.29 41.76 28.37
N ASP A 608 -25.11 42.73 28.78
CA ASP A 608 -24.65 43.87 29.58
C ASP A 608 -24.36 43.44 31.02
N GLY A 609 -23.07 43.27 31.36
CA GLY A 609 -22.53 43.34 32.72
C GLY A 609 -23.28 42.62 33.85
N ASP A 610 -23.97 41.51 33.59
CA ASP A 610 -24.75 40.80 34.61
C ASP A 610 -23.80 40.20 35.68
N PRO A 611 -23.88 40.62 36.95
CA PRO A 611 -22.99 40.12 38.01
C PRO A 611 -23.06 38.60 38.20
N ARG A 612 -24.16 37.95 37.80
CA ARG A 612 -24.35 36.49 37.91
C ARG A 612 -23.39 35.68 37.03
N LEU A 613 -22.91 36.24 35.91
CA LEU A 613 -21.95 35.56 35.04
C LEU A 613 -20.59 35.39 35.72
N SER A 614 -20.21 36.31 36.60
CA SER A 614 -18.96 36.24 37.37
C SER A 614 -18.93 35.07 38.36
N GLU A 615 -20.09 34.68 38.89
CA GLU A 615 -20.26 33.53 39.80
C GLU A 615 -20.29 32.20 39.04
N VAL A 616 -20.88 32.17 37.84
CA VAL A 616 -21.09 30.94 37.06
C VAL A 616 -19.88 30.58 36.17
N LEU A 617 -19.09 31.58 35.73
CA LEU A 617 -17.95 31.38 34.82
C LEU A 617 -16.89 30.39 35.35
N PRO A 618 -16.44 30.47 36.61
CA PRO A 618 -15.53 29.45 37.17
C PRO A 618 -16.16 28.06 37.23
N ALA A 619 -17.48 27.96 37.44
CA ALA A 619 -18.20 26.69 37.45
C ALA A 619 -18.30 26.08 36.05
N LEU A 620 -18.59 26.89 35.02
CA LEU A 620 -18.58 26.49 33.61
C LEU A 620 -17.19 26.06 33.13
N ALA A 621 -16.13 26.79 33.51
CA ALA A 621 -14.76 26.42 33.19
C ALA A 621 -14.36 25.07 33.81
N ARG A 622 -14.77 24.83 35.06
CA ARG A 622 -14.58 23.53 35.72
C ARG A 622 -15.41 22.43 35.06
N TRP A 623 -16.64 22.71 34.65
CA TRP A 623 -17.50 21.75 33.95
C TRP A 623 -16.91 21.36 32.58
N HIS A 624 -16.44 22.33 31.80
CA HIS A 624 -15.81 22.09 30.50
C HIS A 624 -14.54 21.25 30.61
N ARG A 625 -13.60 21.66 31.49
CA ARG A 625 -12.38 20.87 31.75
C ARG A 625 -12.72 19.43 32.13
N ARG A 626 -13.69 19.24 33.02
CA ARG A 626 -14.16 17.90 33.40
C ARG A 626 -14.69 17.09 32.20
N GLY A 627 -15.32 17.74 31.22
CA GLY A 627 -15.77 17.13 29.97
C GLY A 627 -14.60 16.71 29.07
N GLU A 628 -13.65 17.62 28.83
CA GLU A 628 -12.42 17.37 28.07
C GLU A 628 -11.63 16.20 28.67
N ASP A 629 -11.46 16.21 30.00
CA ASP A 629 -10.73 15.18 30.74
C ASP A 629 -11.41 13.81 30.66
N SER A 630 -12.75 13.76 30.75
CA SER A 630 -13.51 12.49 30.64
C SER A 630 -13.45 11.93 29.22
N ALA A 631 -13.49 12.82 28.21
CA ALA A 631 -13.32 12.43 26.81
C ALA A 631 -11.90 11.91 26.52
N ALA A 632 -10.86 12.52 27.11
CA ALA A 632 -9.49 12.04 27.01
C ALA A 632 -9.34 10.65 27.66
N LEU A 633 -9.84 10.47 28.87
CA LEU A 633 -9.81 9.18 29.57
C LEU A 633 -10.59 8.09 28.84
N GLY A 634 -11.72 8.43 28.20
CA GLY A 634 -12.46 7.50 27.33
C GLY A 634 -11.67 7.08 26.08
N ARG A 635 -10.78 7.94 25.56
CA ARG A 635 -9.87 7.55 24.45
C ARG A 635 -8.70 6.70 24.93
N TRP A 636 -8.26 6.90 26.16
CA TRP A 636 -7.11 6.21 26.74
C TRP A 636 -7.42 4.85 27.32
N ARG A 637 -8.70 4.51 27.56
CA ARG A 637 -9.10 3.29 28.25
C ARG A 637 -9.39 2.12 27.29
N TYR A 638 -8.86 0.97 27.64
CA TYR A 638 -9.00 -0.30 26.92
C TYR A 638 -9.24 -1.45 27.90
N GLU A 639 -9.78 -2.55 27.39
CA GLU A 639 -9.99 -3.81 28.13
C GLU A 639 -9.53 -5.02 27.30
N LEU A 640 -9.24 -6.12 27.99
CA LEU A 640 -8.91 -7.40 27.36
C LEU A 640 -10.15 -8.28 27.30
N THR A 641 -10.41 -8.87 26.14
CA THR A 641 -11.55 -9.75 25.84
C THR A 641 -11.09 -11.01 25.12
N TRP A 642 -11.89 -12.07 25.14
CA TRP A 642 -11.55 -13.34 24.50
C TRP A 642 -12.47 -13.62 23.30
N HIS A 643 -11.87 -13.76 22.12
CA HIS A 643 -12.60 -13.98 20.88
C HIS A 643 -12.43 -15.42 20.39
N PRO A 644 -13.48 -16.04 19.81
CA PRO A 644 -13.36 -17.38 19.23
C PRO A 644 -12.42 -17.38 18.03
N VAL A 645 -11.59 -18.42 17.92
CA VAL A 645 -10.74 -18.68 16.75
C VAL A 645 -11.46 -19.63 15.81
N ALA A 646 -11.64 -19.22 14.55
CA ALA A 646 -12.16 -20.12 13.53
C ALA A 646 -11.12 -21.22 13.27
N ALA A 647 -11.49 -22.47 13.51
CA ALA A 647 -10.63 -23.60 13.23
C ALA A 647 -10.67 -23.90 11.73
N ASP A 648 -9.69 -23.40 10.99
CA ASP A 648 -9.35 -23.95 9.68
C ASP A 648 -8.92 -25.42 9.85
N PRO A 649 -9.04 -26.27 8.81
CA PRO A 649 -8.54 -27.64 8.89
C PRO A 649 -7.05 -27.60 9.26
N PRO A 650 -6.63 -28.32 10.30
CA PRO A 650 -5.29 -28.17 10.86
C PRO A 650 -4.24 -28.59 9.83
N ALA A 651 -3.21 -27.74 9.65
CA ALA A 651 -2.03 -28.10 8.87
C ALA A 651 -1.35 -29.34 9.48
N GLU A 652 -0.74 -30.19 8.63
CA GLU A 652 0.05 -31.34 9.10
C GLU A 652 1.19 -30.86 10.01
N VAL A 653 1.35 -31.52 11.17
CA VAL A 653 2.43 -31.21 12.11
C VAL A 653 3.57 -32.17 11.82
N THR A 654 4.60 -31.74 11.08
CA THR A 654 5.71 -32.63 10.67
C THR A 654 7.00 -32.34 11.43
N GLY A 655 7.90 -33.33 11.51
CA GLY A 655 9.24 -33.18 12.08
C GLY A 655 9.31 -33.51 13.59
N THR A 656 10.50 -33.33 14.17
CA THR A 656 10.75 -33.65 15.58
C THR A 656 10.14 -32.59 16.50
N TRP A 657 9.29 -32.99 17.45
CA TRP A 657 8.75 -32.11 18.48
C TRP A 657 9.22 -32.53 19.88
N LEU A 658 9.69 -31.58 20.68
CA LEU A 658 10.10 -31.87 22.06
C LEU A 658 8.97 -31.50 23.02
N VAL A 659 8.51 -32.44 23.83
CA VAL A 659 7.55 -32.20 24.91
C VAL A 659 8.30 -32.21 26.23
N ALA A 660 8.33 -31.07 26.91
CA ALA A 660 9.10 -30.84 28.12
C ALA A 660 8.18 -30.63 29.34
N PRO A 661 7.73 -31.70 30.01
CA PRO A 661 6.94 -31.59 31.22
C PRO A 661 7.81 -31.21 32.43
N ALA A 662 7.28 -30.34 33.29
CA ALA A 662 7.95 -29.98 34.55
C ALA A 662 8.07 -31.17 35.53
N THR A 663 7.13 -32.11 35.48
CA THR A 663 7.12 -33.33 36.32
C THR A 663 7.08 -34.58 35.46
N ALA A 664 7.86 -35.60 35.82
CA ALA A 664 7.80 -36.89 35.13
C ALA A 664 6.43 -37.56 35.35
N GLY A 665 5.82 -38.07 34.27
CA GLY A 665 4.50 -38.71 34.30
C GLY A 665 3.33 -37.72 34.35
N ASP A 666 3.51 -36.53 33.80
CA ASP A 666 2.45 -35.52 33.69
C ASP A 666 1.32 -35.99 32.74
N PRO A 667 0.07 -36.10 33.21
CA PRO A 667 -1.05 -36.57 32.39
C PRO A 667 -1.27 -35.79 31.09
N LEU A 668 -0.93 -34.50 31.07
CA LEU A 668 -1.04 -33.69 29.85
C LEU A 668 0.03 -34.06 28.83
N ALA A 669 1.24 -34.41 29.27
CA ALA A 669 2.29 -34.91 28.38
C ALA A 669 1.87 -36.25 27.75
N ASP A 670 1.29 -37.14 28.56
CA ASP A 670 0.79 -38.45 28.12
C ASP A 670 -0.35 -38.33 27.08
N ALA A 671 -1.12 -37.23 27.11
CA ALA A 671 -2.17 -36.94 26.13
C ALA A 671 -1.67 -36.20 24.88
N VAL A 672 -0.73 -35.26 25.03
CA VAL A 672 -0.19 -34.43 23.93
C VAL A 672 0.71 -35.23 22.99
N VAL A 673 1.51 -36.17 23.53
CA VAL A 673 2.45 -36.97 22.72
C VAL A 673 1.73 -37.81 21.66
N PRO A 674 0.69 -38.61 21.99
CA PRO A 674 -0.11 -39.31 20.99
C PRO A 674 -0.79 -38.36 19.99
N ALA A 675 -1.35 -37.25 20.46
CA ALA A 675 -2.04 -36.29 19.61
C ALA A 675 -1.10 -35.62 18.59
N LEU A 676 0.17 -35.37 18.95
CA LEU A 676 1.20 -34.91 18.01
C LEU A 676 1.57 -35.99 16.98
N ALA A 677 1.75 -37.24 17.42
CA ALA A 677 2.08 -38.36 16.54
C ALA A 677 0.97 -38.66 15.52
N GLU A 678 -0.30 -38.61 15.95
CA GLU A 678 -1.47 -38.78 15.07
C GLU A 678 -1.56 -37.68 14.00
N ARG A 679 -0.95 -36.50 14.25
CA ARG A 679 -0.88 -35.37 13.31
C ARG A 679 0.38 -35.38 12.42
N GLY A 680 1.20 -36.43 12.49
CA GLY A 680 2.37 -36.65 11.63
C GLY A 680 3.72 -36.25 12.22
N ALA A 681 3.79 -35.88 13.50
CA ALA A 681 5.03 -35.45 14.15
C ALA A 681 5.82 -36.64 14.71
N ASP A 682 7.11 -36.43 14.98
CA ASP A 682 7.96 -37.32 15.79
C ASP A 682 8.17 -36.71 17.20
N PRO A 683 7.24 -36.90 18.14
CA PRO A 683 7.32 -36.31 19.47
C PRO A 683 8.29 -37.09 20.38
N ALA A 684 9.13 -36.35 21.12
CA ALA A 684 10.02 -36.91 22.14
C ALA A 684 9.83 -36.18 23.47
N VAL A 685 9.59 -36.95 24.54
CA VAL A 685 9.53 -36.41 25.91
C VAL A 685 10.94 -36.19 26.44
N VAL A 686 11.24 -34.98 26.86
CA VAL A 686 12.57 -34.58 27.37
C VAL A 686 12.39 -33.77 28.64
N ARG A 687 13.37 -33.81 29.55
CA ARG A 687 13.32 -32.91 30.70
C ARG A 687 13.63 -31.48 30.26
N PRO A 688 13.02 -30.44 30.88
CA PRO A 688 13.28 -29.04 30.52
C PRO A 688 14.78 -28.70 30.47
N GLU A 689 15.58 -29.20 31.41
CA GLU A 689 17.03 -28.97 31.46
C GLU A 689 17.83 -29.60 30.31
N ASP A 690 17.28 -30.63 29.65
CA ASP A 690 17.91 -31.37 28.56
C ASP A 690 17.53 -30.79 27.18
N VAL A 691 16.51 -29.94 27.10
CA VAL A 691 16.06 -29.31 25.84
C VAL A 691 17.20 -28.62 25.09
N PRO A 692 18.05 -27.77 25.71
CA PRO A 692 19.16 -27.12 25.00
C PRO A 692 20.09 -28.13 24.31
N ALA A 693 20.45 -29.22 24.99
CA ALA A 693 21.31 -30.25 24.43
C ALA A 693 20.64 -31.01 23.27
N GLN A 694 19.31 -31.14 23.27
CA GLN A 694 18.56 -31.82 22.22
C GLN A 694 18.41 -30.96 20.97
N VAL A 695 18.10 -29.68 21.12
CA VAL A 695 18.03 -28.75 19.99
C VAL A 695 19.41 -28.56 19.33
N ALA A 696 20.49 -28.60 20.11
CA ALA A 696 21.86 -28.53 19.57
C ALA A 696 22.26 -29.78 18.76
N ARG A 697 21.69 -30.95 19.08
CA ARG A 697 22.04 -32.23 18.44
C ARG A 697 21.31 -32.49 17.13
N ARG A 698 20.09 -31.94 16.96
CA ARG A 698 19.24 -32.19 15.79
C ARG A 698 18.28 -31.04 15.53
N PRO A 699 17.84 -30.84 14.27
CA PRO A 699 16.75 -29.94 13.96
C PRO A 699 15.45 -30.34 14.70
N VAL A 700 14.82 -29.36 15.35
CA VAL A 700 13.57 -29.51 16.09
C VAL A 700 12.54 -28.53 15.52
N ALA A 701 11.35 -29.04 15.19
CA ALA A 701 10.26 -28.28 14.59
C ALA A 701 9.55 -27.38 15.62
N GLY A 702 9.52 -27.78 16.89
CA GLY A 702 8.99 -26.98 17.99
C GLY A 702 9.20 -27.64 19.34
N VAL A 703 9.14 -26.84 20.41
CA VAL A 703 9.25 -27.31 21.79
C VAL A 703 8.01 -26.87 22.58
N VAL A 704 7.33 -27.84 23.20
CA VAL A 704 6.17 -27.63 24.06
C VAL A 704 6.62 -27.75 25.51
N VAL A 705 6.67 -26.62 26.22
CA VAL A 705 7.03 -26.55 27.64
C VAL A 705 5.75 -26.61 28.46
N LEU A 706 5.52 -27.72 29.17
CA LEU A 706 4.33 -27.91 30.00
C LEU A 706 4.66 -27.52 31.45
N LEU A 707 4.00 -26.47 31.93
CA LEU A 707 4.07 -26.09 33.34
C LEU A 707 3.21 -27.04 34.20
N PRO A 708 3.58 -27.18 35.50
CA PRO A 708 2.78 -27.96 36.44
C PRO A 708 1.37 -27.34 36.59
N ALA A 709 0.45 -28.06 37.22
CA ALA A 709 -0.79 -27.43 37.70
C ALA A 709 -0.43 -26.43 38.81
N ALA A 710 -1.15 -25.30 38.89
CA ALA A 710 -0.95 -24.39 40.00
C ALA A 710 -1.41 -25.12 41.28
N ASP A 711 -0.55 -25.19 42.29
CA ASP A 711 -0.97 -25.68 43.61
C ASP A 711 -2.17 -24.83 44.04
N GLY A 712 -3.27 -25.50 44.40
CA GLY A 712 -4.47 -24.83 44.91
C GLY A 712 -4.12 -24.00 46.15
N PRO A 713 -4.91 -22.96 46.48
CA PRO A 713 -4.63 -22.13 47.64
C PRO A 713 -4.77 -22.98 48.91
N ASP A 714 -3.67 -23.36 49.54
CA ASP A 714 -3.67 -23.75 50.95
C ASP A 714 -3.99 -22.48 51.75
N GLU A 715 -5.29 -22.24 51.98
CA GLU A 715 -5.83 -21.06 52.66
C GLU A 715 -5.47 -20.96 54.16
N ALA A 716 -4.59 -21.79 54.72
CA ALA A 716 -4.40 -21.83 56.17
C ALA A 716 -2.98 -22.05 56.70
N ASP A 717 -1.97 -22.46 55.92
CA ASP A 717 -0.62 -22.66 56.45
C ASP A 717 0.25 -21.42 56.22
N GLY A 718 0.39 -20.60 57.26
CA GLY A 718 1.15 -19.35 57.29
C GLY A 718 2.67 -19.51 57.20
N GLY A 719 3.18 -20.27 56.24
CA GLY A 719 4.57 -20.72 56.18
C GLY A 719 5.42 -20.30 54.99
N SER A 720 4.88 -20.09 53.77
CA SER A 720 5.74 -19.83 52.61
C SER A 720 5.79 -18.33 52.22
N PRO A 721 6.92 -17.63 52.43
CA PRO A 721 7.09 -16.22 52.05
C PRO A 721 7.40 -16.03 50.55
N ALA A 722 7.14 -17.03 49.70
CA ALA A 722 7.46 -17.01 48.27
C ALA A 722 6.26 -16.57 47.42
N VAL A 723 6.55 -15.88 46.32
CA VAL A 723 5.54 -15.56 45.29
C VAL A 723 5.21 -16.85 44.54
N PRO A 724 3.93 -17.25 44.40
CA PRO A 724 3.57 -18.40 43.59
C PRO A 724 4.09 -18.25 42.14
N GLY A 725 4.69 -19.30 41.57
CA GLY A 725 5.15 -19.31 40.17
C GLY A 725 6.52 -18.67 39.90
N LEU A 726 7.21 -18.14 40.92
CA LEU A 726 8.45 -17.39 40.75
C LEU A 726 9.62 -18.26 40.27
N ASP A 727 9.76 -19.45 40.84
CA ASP A 727 10.84 -20.38 40.51
C ASP A 727 10.65 -20.92 39.08
N GLU A 728 9.41 -21.16 38.67
CA GLU A 728 9.01 -21.56 37.33
C GLU A 728 9.31 -20.46 36.30
N ALA A 729 9.02 -19.20 36.63
CA ALA A 729 9.35 -18.07 35.77
C ALA A 729 10.88 -17.92 35.61
N ALA A 730 11.65 -18.05 36.70
CA ALA A 730 13.11 -17.99 36.66
C ALA A 730 13.72 -19.16 35.86
N ALA A 731 13.20 -20.38 36.04
CA ALA A 731 13.61 -21.55 35.28
C ALA A 731 13.31 -21.40 33.78
N THR A 732 12.15 -20.81 33.44
CA THR A 732 11.76 -20.55 32.05
C THR A 732 12.67 -19.53 31.39
N VAL A 733 13.04 -18.44 32.08
CA VAL A 733 14.02 -17.47 31.58
C VAL A 733 15.37 -18.12 31.32
N GLU A 734 15.85 -18.97 32.24
CA GLU A 734 17.11 -19.69 32.06
C GLU A 734 17.06 -20.68 30.88
N LEU A 735 15.94 -21.40 30.72
CA LEU A 735 15.71 -22.30 29.58
C LEU A 735 15.78 -21.54 28.25
N VAL A 736 15.05 -20.42 28.14
CA VAL A 736 15.06 -19.55 26.96
C VAL A 736 16.48 -19.07 26.66
N ARG A 737 17.23 -18.60 27.67
CA ARG A 737 18.61 -18.13 27.49
C ARG A 737 19.54 -19.22 26.97
N ARG A 738 19.41 -20.46 27.46
CA ARG A 738 20.23 -21.59 27.00
C ARG A 738 19.89 -21.99 25.57
N ILE A 739 18.62 -22.07 25.21
CA ILE A 739 18.19 -22.38 23.84
C ILE A 739 18.63 -21.27 22.87
N ALA A 740 18.51 -20.01 23.30
CA ALA A 740 18.92 -18.86 22.53
C ALA A 740 20.43 -18.82 22.22
N ALA A 741 21.26 -19.49 23.03
CA ALA A 741 22.71 -19.61 22.82
C ALA A 741 23.08 -20.64 21.73
N GLU A 742 22.19 -21.59 21.42
CA GLU A 742 22.46 -22.65 20.43
C GLU A 742 22.13 -22.23 18.98
N GLU A 743 21.53 -21.04 18.77
CA GLU A 743 21.17 -20.47 17.45
C GLU A 743 20.28 -21.36 16.54
N THR A 744 19.51 -22.28 17.14
CA THR A 744 18.73 -23.32 16.42
C THR A 744 17.37 -22.83 15.88
N GLY A 745 16.83 -21.73 16.41
CA GLY A 745 15.58 -21.11 15.92
C GLY A 745 14.30 -21.92 16.12
N ALA A 746 14.28 -22.90 17.04
CA ALA A 746 13.08 -23.71 17.31
C ALA A 746 12.03 -22.92 18.13
N PRO A 747 10.76 -22.85 17.69
CA PRO A 747 9.72 -22.10 18.39
C PRO A 747 9.33 -22.79 19.71
N LEU A 748 9.24 -21.98 20.77
CA LEU A 748 8.86 -22.37 22.12
C LEU A 748 7.38 -22.06 22.37
N TRP A 749 6.64 -23.08 22.80
CA TRP A 749 5.24 -22.99 23.22
C TRP A 749 5.14 -23.22 24.73
N PHE A 750 4.73 -22.20 25.47
CA PHE A 750 4.52 -22.30 26.90
C PHE A 750 3.07 -22.66 27.21
N VAL A 751 2.85 -23.80 27.86
CA VAL A 751 1.51 -24.26 28.22
C VAL A 751 1.28 -24.04 29.71
N THR A 752 0.39 -23.10 30.03
CA THR A 752 -0.04 -22.81 31.39
C THR A 752 -1.34 -23.56 31.72
N ARG A 753 -1.64 -23.72 33.02
CA ARG A 753 -2.89 -24.35 33.49
C ARG A 753 -3.66 -23.41 34.41
N GLY A 754 -4.86 -23.00 34.01
CA GLY A 754 -5.74 -22.11 34.78
C GLY A 754 -5.09 -20.76 35.13
N ALA A 755 -4.22 -20.25 34.26
CA ALA A 755 -3.42 -19.05 34.50
C ALA A 755 -4.10 -17.76 34.03
N VAL A 756 -5.18 -17.86 33.26
CA VAL A 756 -5.98 -16.71 32.81
C VAL A 756 -7.47 -16.95 33.04
N ALA A 757 -8.20 -15.87 33.28
CA ALA A 757 -9.67 -15.91 33.29
C ALA A 757 -10.19 -15.65 31.87
N VAL A 758 -11.14 -16.47 31.40
CA VAL A 758 -11.74 -16.35 30.06
C VAL A 758 -13.21 -16.00 30.20
N ASP A 759 -13.55 -14.70 30.09
CA ASP A 759 -14.91 -14.13 30.03
C ASP A 759 -15.97 -14.76 30.96
N GLY A 760 -15.56 -15.25 32.13
CA GLY A 760 -16.42 -15.95 33.11
C GLY A 760 -16.73 -17.42 32.79
N GLU A 761 -16.29 -17.95 31.64
CA GLU A 761 -16.40 -19.36 31.26
C GLU A 761 -15.39 -20.24 32.02
N VAL A 762 -14.16 -19.74 32.17
CA VAL A 762 -13.07 -20.45 32.86
C VAL A 762 -12.55 -19.57 34.00
N PRO A 763 -12.68 -19.99 35.28
CA PRO A 763 -12.10 -19.27 36.40
C PRO A 763 -10.59 -19.46 36.46
N LEU A 764 -9.90 -18.44 36.97
CA LEU A 764 -8.46 -18.51 37.24
C LEU A 764 -8.19 -19.32 38.51
N SER A 765 -7.33 -20.34 38.40
CA SER A 765 -6.96 -21.20 39.54
C SER A 765 -6.00 -20.51 40.51
N GLY A 766 -5.12 -19.65 40.01
CA GLY A 766 -4.18 -18.88 40.83
C GLY A 766 -3.28 -17.97 39.98
N PRO A 767 -2.67 -16.92 40.56
CA PRO A 767 -1.93 -15.92 39.78
C PRO A 767 -0.52 -16.36 39.37
N GLY A 768 0.02 -17.47 39.90
CA GLY A 768 1.45 -17.80 39.74
C GLY A 768 1.90 -18.00 38.29
N HIS A 769 1.15 -18.78 37.49
CA HIS A 769 1.51 -19.05 36.10
C HIS A 769 1.28 -17.88 35.13
N SER A 770 0.60 -16.82 35.57
CA SER A 770 0.42 -15.61 34.77
C SER A 770 1.73 -14.85 34.51
N LEU A 771 2.78 -15.12 35.28
CA LEU A 771 4.12 -14.57 35.04
C LEU A 771 4.59 -14.84 33.60
N LEU A 772 4.31 -16.04 33.05
CA LEU A 772 4.70 -16.36 31.68
C LEU A 772 3.89 -15.60 30.61
N TRP A 773 2.67 -15.20 30.93
CA TRP A 773 1.85 -14.36 30.05
C TRP A 773 2.42 -12.93 29.90
N GLY A 774 3.22 -12.47 30.87
CA GLY A 774 4.03 -11.26 30.74
C GLY A 774 5.38 -11.49 30.06
N LEU A 775 6.02 -12.66 30.24
CA LEU A 775 7.30 -12.99 29.62
C LEU A 775 7.19 -13.24 28.11
N GLY A 776 6.12 -13.91 27.66
CA GLY A 776 5.93 -14.32 26.27
C GLY A 776 5.99 -13.16 25.26
N PRO A 777 5.22 -12.08 25.44
CA PRO A 777 5.31 -10.91 24.57
C PRO A 777 6.69 -10.24 24.54
N VAL A 778 7.47 -10.32 25.62
CA VAL A 778 8.87 -9.86 25.64
C VAL A 778 9.75 -10.79 24.80
N LEU A 779 9.55 -12.10 24.91
CA LEU A 779 10.25 -13.08 24.06
C LEU A 779 9.94 -12.88 22.58
N ARG A 780 8.69 -12.60 22.21
CA ARG A 780 8.31 -12.24 20.84
C ARG A 780 9.08 -11.02 20.34
N ASP A 781 9.16 -9.97 21.17
CA ASP A 781 9.80 -8.71 20.78
C ASP A 781 11.34 -8.84 20.75
N GLU A 782 11.95 -9.72 21.57
CA GLU A 782 13.41 -9.87 21.67
C GLU A 782 14.01 -11.07 20.91
N ARG A 783 13.29 -12.18 20.74
CA ARG A 783 13.71 -13.40 20.01
C ARG A 783 12.52 -14.02 19.27
N PRO A 784 11.97 -13.35 18.24
CA PRO A 784 10.79 -13.82 17.52
C PRO A 784 10.99 -15.21 16.88
N GLU A 785 12.22 -15.62 16.59
CA GLU A 785 12.57 -16.98 16.14
C GLU A 785 12.29 -18.08 17.17
N LEU A 786 12.31 -17.75 18.47
CA LEU A 786 12.01 -18.70 19.54
C LEU A 786 10.56 -18.60 20.00
N TRP A 787 9.76 -17.68 19.47
CA TRP A 787 8.40 -17.46 19.92
C TRP A 787 7.43 -18.36 19.12
N GLY A 788 6.90 -19.39 19.78
CA GLY A 788 5.76 -20.17 19.28
C GLY A 788 4.44 -19.59 19.80
N GLY A 789 4.34 -19.43 21.13
CA GLY A 789 3.15 -18.84 21.75
C GLY A 789 3.01 -19.21 23.23
N VAL A 790 1.97 -18.67 23.88
CA VAL A 790 1.49 -19.10 25.19
C VAL A 790 0.04 -19.59 25.08
N VAL A 791 -0.23 -20.77 25.65
CA VAL A 791 -1.54 -21.42 25.63
C VAL A 791 -1.95 -21.77 27.04
N ASP A 792 -3.11 -21.29 27.51
CA ASP A 792 -3.69 -21.73 28.77
C ASP A 792 -4.67 -22.89 28.53
N VAL A 793 -4.53 -23.95 29.32
CA VAL A 793 -5.49 -25.06 29.36
C VAL A 793 -6.19 -25.09 30.72
N PRO A 794 -7.37 -25.75 30.84
CA PRO A 794 -8.01 -25.95 32.13
C PRO A 794 -7.07 -26.66 33.13
N ALA A 795 -7.25 -26.39 34.43
CA ALA A 795 -6.43 -26.97 35.50
C ALA A 795 -6.40 -28.51 35.46
N GLU A 796 -7.53 -29.12 35.12
CA GLU A 796 -7.69 -30.55 34.84
C GLU A 796 -8.01 -30.72 33.34
N PRO A 797 -7.01 -30.85 32.47
CA PRO A 797 -7.23 -30.91 31.03
C PRO A 797 -7.85 -32.25 30.60
N SER A 798 -8.90 -32.19 29.78
CA SER A 798 -9.50 -33.37 29.14
C SER A 798 -8.71 -33.84 27.92
N ALA A 799 -9.01 -35.03 27.39
CA ALA A 799 -8.41 -35.49 26.13
C ALA A 799 -8.68 -34.52 24.97
N THR A 800 -9.90 -33.95 24.91
CA THR A 800 -10.27 -32.91 23.94
C THR A 800 -9.45 -31.63 24.11
N ALA A 801 -9.09 -31.26 25.34
CA ALA A 801 -8.21 -30.12 25.58
C ALA A 801 -6.79 -30.34 25.01
N ALA A 802 -6.30 -31.58 25.02
CA ALA A 802 -5.02 -31.95 24.42
C ALA A 802 -5.06 -31.85 22.88
N GLU A 803 -6.15 -32.28 22.24
CA GLU A 803 -6.35 -32.14 20.78
C GLU A 803 -6.44 -30.66 20.34
N LEU A 804 -7.16 -29.85 21.12
CA LEU A 804 -7.25 -28.41 20.89
C LEU A 804 -5.91 -27.71 21.13
N LEU A 805 -5.13 -28.15 22.11
CA LEU A 805 -3.77 -27.67 22.32
C LEU A 805 -2.90 -27.96 21.08
N VAL A 806 -2.91 -29.17 20.53
CA VAL A 806 -2.16 -29.47 19.29
C VAL A 806 -2.63 -28.60 18.12
N THR A 807 -3.93 -28.32 18.05
CA THR A 807 -4.49 -27.39 17.04
C THR A 807 -4.03 -25.95 17.25
N ALA A 808 -3.85 -25.51 18.51
CA ALA A 808 -3.32 -24.20 18.85
C ALA A 808 -1.89 -24.00 18.29
N LEU A 809 -1.03 -25.02 18.36
CA LEU A 809 0.37 -24.99 17.94
C LEU A 809 0.57 -24.66 16.44
N THR A 810 -0.45 -24.86 15.60
CA THR A 810 -0.40 -24.58 14.15
C THR A 810 -1.38 -23.52 13.69
N SER A 811 -2.14 -22.92 14.61
CA SER A 811 -3.23 -22.00 14.29
C SER A 811 -2.77 -20.63 13.76
N GLY A 812 -1.48 -20.31 13.86
CA GLY A 812 -0.93 -18.98 13.56
C GLY A 812 -1.22 -17.92 14.63
N TRP A 813 -1.91 -18.29 15.71
CA TRP A 813 -2.17 -17.43 16.88
C TRP A 813 -1.22 -17.76 18.02
N ASP A 814 -0.80 -16.75 18.79
CA ASP A 814 0.31 -16.85 19.75
C ASP A 814 -0.07 -16.62 21.21
N GLN A 815 -1.32 -16.23 21.49
CA GLN A 815 -1.86 -16.03 22.84
C GLN A 815 -3.27 -16.61 22.90
N LEU A 816 -3.38 -17.84 23.42
CA LEU A 816 -4.56 -18.68 23.30
C LEU A 816 -5.02 -19.25 24.64
N ALA A 817 -6.32 -19.51 24.75
CA ALA A 817 -6.91 -20.29 25.84
C ALA A 817 -7.80 -21.39 25.28
N VAL A 818 -7.72 -22.58 25.86
CA VAL A 818 -8.56 -23.73 25.55
C VAL A 818 -9.76 -23.73 26.49
N THR A 819 -10.97 -23.74 25.92
CA THR A 819 -12.24 -23.79 26.64
C THR A 819 -13.10 -24.97 26.15
N ASP A 820 -14.16 -25.30 26.88
CA ASP A 820 -15.17 -26.28 26.41
C ASP A 820 -15.83 -25.87 25.09
N GLY A 821 -15.85 -24.57 24.78
CA GLY A 821 -16.34 -24.02 23.52
C GLY A 821 -15.31 -23.93 22.39
N GLY A 822 -14.09 -24.44 22.59
CA GLY A 822 -12.99 -24.40 21.61
C GLY A 822 -11.88 -23.40 21.95
N LEU A 823 -11.08 -23.03 20.93
CA LEU A 823 -9.95 -22.11 21.08
C LEU A 823 -10.41 -20.65 21.12
N ARG A 824 -9.87 -19.90 22.08
CA ARG A 824 -10.06 -18.45 22.22
C ARG A 824 -8.73 -17.72 22.11
N THR A 825 -8.72 -16.55 21.48
CA THR A 825 -7.57 -15.65 21.41
C THR A 825 -7.84 -14.33 22.13
N ARG A 826 -6.80 -13.77 22.74
CA ARG A 826 -6.89 -12.53 23.51
C ARG A 826 -6.96 -11.32 22.57
N ARG A 827 -7.87 -10.38 22.83
CA ARG A 827 -8.05 -9.12 22.08
C ARG A 827 -8.10 -7.92 23.00
N LEU A 828 -7.50 -6.82 22.56
CA LEU A 828 -7.59 -5.53 23.19
C LEU A 828 -8.63 -4.69 22.47
N VAL A 829 -9.63 -4.20 23.20
CA VAL A 829 -10.72 -3.38 22.66
C VAL A 829 -10.86 -2.08 23.44
N ARG A 830 -11.43 -1.05 22.82
CA ARG A 830 -11.69 0.23 23.50
C ARG A 830 -12.79 0.06 24.54
N ALA A 831 -12.55 0.56 25.74
CA ALA A 831 -13.50 0.47 26.84
C ALA A 831 -14.06 1.85 27.22
N PRO A 832 -15.35 1.97 27.54
CA PRO A 832 -15.92 3.24 27.99
C PRO A 832 -15.35 3.66 29.35
N TYR A 833 -15.27 4.97 29.59
CA TYR A 833 -14.90 5.55 30.89
C TYR A 833 -16.14 6.10 31.59
N ASP A 834 -16.51 5.49 32.72
CA ASP A 834 -17.54 5.99 33.63
C ASP A 834 -16.91 6.44 34.96
N ARG A 835 -17.25 7.66 35.41
CA ARG A 835 -16.66 8.33 36.57
C ARG A 835 -17.36 8.01 37.89
N THR A 836 -18.52 7.37 37.87
CA THR A 836 -19.37 7.23 39.08
C THR A 836 -19.08 6.00 39.94
N VAL A 837 -18.02 5.27 39.62
CA VAL A 837 -17.78 3.92 40.13
C VAL A 837 -17.19 3.90 41.55
N TRP A 838 -16.08 4.61 41.81
CA TRP A 838 -15.46 4.66 43.14
C TRP A 838 -15.09 6.07 43.58
N ARG A 839 -15.34 6.38 44.86
CA ARG A 839 -14.86 7.59 45.53
C ARG A 839 -14.07 7.22 46.78
N PRO A 840 -12.83 7.69 46.92
CA PRO A 840 -12.04 7.40 48.12
C PRO A 840 -12.69 8.04 49.35
N SER A 841 -12.71 7.30 50.45
CA SER A 841 -13.16 7.78 51.76
C SER A 841 -12.35 7.10 52.86
N GLY A 842 -12.34 7.68 54.05
CA GLY A 842 -11.59 7.12 55.18
C GLY A 842 -10.07 7.12 54.95
N THR A 843 -9.41 6.05 55.38
CA THR A 843 -7.95 5.87 55.32
C THR A 843 -7.54 5.09 54.07
N VAL A 844 -6.69 5.68 53.23
CA VAL A 844 -6.13 5.03 52.04
C VAL A 844 -4.62 4.78 52.22
N LEU A 845 -4.22 3.51 52.14
CA LEU A 845 -2.81 3.11 52.17
C LEU A 845 -2.22 3.12 50.76
N VAL A 846 -1.19 3.93 50.52
CA VAL A 846 -0.44 3.98 49.25
C VAL A 846 0.95 3.40 49.47
N THR A 847 1.17 2.16 49.04
CA THR A 847 2.51 1.54 49.04
C THR A 847 3.31 1.99 47.81
N GLY A 848 4.58 2.32 47.99
CA GLY A 848 5.33 3.08 46.99
C GLY A 848 4.94 4.57 46.94
N GLY A 849 4.20 5.05 47.95
CA GLY A 849 3.67 6.41 48.02
C GLY A 849 4.73 7.53 48.04
N THR A 850 5.98 7.19 48.33
CA THR A 850 7.11 8.13 48.29
C THR A 850 7.74 8.27 46.89
N GLY A 851 7.39 7.39 45.96
CA GLY A 851 7.81 7.43 44.55
C GLY A 851 6.99 8.41 43.72
N ALA A 852 7.46 8.77 42.52
CA ALA A 852 6.84 9.81 41.69
C ALA A 852 5.36 9.55 41.37
N LEU A 853 5.00 8.34 40.93
CA LEU A 853 3.61 7.95 40.70
C LEU A 853 2.77 8.05 41.99
N GLY A 854 3.31 7.54 43.10
CA GLY A 854 2.67 7.59 44.42
C GLY A 854 2.32 9.02 44.86
N ARG A 855 3.15 10.01 44.54
CA ARG A 855 2.88 11.43 44.84
C ARG A 855 1.70 11.99 44.03
N HIS A 856 1.58 11.65 42.75
CA HIS A 856 0.41 12.06 41.93
C HIS A 856 -0.88 11.40 42.41
N VAL A 857 -0.81 10.12 42.78
CA VAL A 857 -1.94 9.37 43.36
C VAL A 857 -2.38 10.00 44.68
N ALA A 858 -1.44 10.34 45.58
CA ALA A 858 -1.75 10.96 46.87
C ALA A 858 -2.49 12.29 46.73
N ARG A 859 -2.08 13.14 45.78
CA ARG A 859 -2.77 14.39 45.45
C ARG A 859 -4.18 14.16 44.93
N TRP A 860 -4.34 13.18 44.04
CA TRP A 860 -5.67 12.82 43.51
C TRP A 860 -6.60 12.29 44.61
N LEU A 861 -6.12 11.38 45.46
CA LEU A 861 -6.89 10.82 46.59
C LEU A 861 -7.37 11.92 47.54
N ALA A 862 -6.49 12.87 47.88
CA ALA A 862 -6.86 13.99 48.74
C ALA A 862 -7.91 14.90 48.09
N ALA A 863 -7.78 15.17 46.78
CA ALA A 863 -8.72 16.01 46.03
C ALA A 863 -10.12 15.36 45.88
N GLU A 864 -10.21 14.03 45.87
CA GLU A 864 -11.47 13.30 45.66
C GLU A 864 -12.16 12.83 46.96
N GLY A 865 -11.57 13.09 48.14
CA GLY A 865 -12.25 12.96 49.43
C GLY A 865 -11.69 11.95 50.43
N ALA A 866 -10.46 11.46 50.24
CA ALA A 866 -9.79 10.66 51.28
C ALA A 866 -9.64 11.47 52.58
N GLY A 867 -9.97 10.88 53.73
CA GLY A 867 -9.81 11.54 55.04
C GLY A 867 -8.38 11.44 55.59
N HIS A 868 -7.70 10.34 55.27
CA HIS A 868 -6.30 10.08 55.65
C HIS A 868 -5.56 9.34 54.53
N VAL A 869 -4.41 9.85 54.10
CA VAL A 869 -3.52 9.20 53.13
C VAL A 869 -2.23 8.74 53.82
N VAL A 870 -1.98 7.43 53.83
CA VAL A 870 -0.77 6.82 54.42
C VAL A 870 0.20 6.45 53.31
N LEU A 871 1.35 7.15 53.25
CA LEU A 871 2.40 6.93 52.25
C LEU A 871 3.46 5.99 52.81
N ALA A 872 3.45 4.73 52.38
CA ALA A 872 4.39 3.71 52.86
C ALA A 872 5.57 3.54 51.89
N GLY A 873 6.79 3.60 52.41
CA GLY A 873 8.01 3.28 51.66
C GLY A 873 9.23 3.17 52.57
N ARG A 874 10.34 2.60 52.09
CA ARG A 874 11.53 2.28 52.90
C ARG A 874 12.17 3.46 53.64
N ARG A 875 12.01 4.68 53.13
CA ARG A 875 12.55 5.92 53.72
C ARG A 875 11.50 6.73 54.50
N GLY A 876 10.22 6.36 54.44
CA GLY A 876 9.14 7.11 55.08
C GLY A 876 9.20 8.62 54.80
N GLY A 877 9.13 9.44 55.86
CA GLY A 877 9.23 10.90 55.78
C GLY A 877 10.60 11.44 55.35
N ASP A 878 11.66 10.62 55.40
CA ASP A 878 13.02 11.01 54.98
C ASP A 878 13.24 10.90 53.46
N ALA A 879 12.21 10.48 52.71
CA ALA A 879 12.26 10.47 51.26
C ALA A 879 12.19 11.91 50.68
N PRO A 880 13.03 12.26 49.68
CA PRO A 880 13.02 13.61 49.10
C PRO A 880 11.63 14.04 48.60
N GLY A 881 11.19 15.25 48.99
CA GLY A 881 9.91 15.82 48.56
C GLY A 881 8.66 15.30 49.28
N VAL A 882 8.79 14.34 50.20
CA VAL A 882 7.63 13.72 50.88
C VAL A 882 7.14 14.56 52.06
N ALA A 883 8.02 15.24 52.78
CA ALA A 883 7.62 16.14 53.88
C ALA A 883 6.80 17.32 53.34
N GLU A 884 7.24 17.90 52.21
CA GLU A 884 6.53 18.97 51.50
C GLU A 884 5.17 18.49 51.00
N LEU A 885 5.10 17.26 50.44
CA LEU A 885 3.82 16.67 50.02
C LEU A 885 2.87 16.46 51.19
N CYS A 886 3.32 15.92 52.32
CA CYS A 886 2.46 15.74 53.50
C CYS A 886 1.92 17.09 54.00
N ALA A 887 2.75 18.14 54.01
CA ALA A 887 2.33 19.49 54.38
C ALA A 887 1.31 20.08 53.38
N GLU A 888 1.54 19.88 52.07
CA GLU A 888 0.62 20.26 50.99
C GLU A 888 -0.77 19.63 51.17
N LEU A 889 -0.83 18.31 51.38
CA LEU A 889 -2.09 17.58 51.56
C LEU A 889 -2.81 17.97 52.86
N THR A 890 -2.04 18.20 53.93
CA THR A 890 -2.59 18.64 55.23
C THR A 890 -3.18 20.05 55.14
N ALA A 891 -2.53 20.96 54.41
CA ALA A 891 -3.08 22.30 54.14
C ALA A 891 -4.38 22.23 53.31
N GLY A 892 -4.55 21.19 52.49
CA GLY A 892 -5.77 20.88 51.75
C GLY A 892 -6.89 20.24 52.58
N GLY A 893 -6.69 20.02 53.88
CA GLY A 893 -7.69 19.46 54.80
C GLY A 893 -7.69 17.93 54.93
N VAL A 894 -6.67 17.24 54.38
CA VAL A 894 -6.54 15.78 54.43
C VAL A 894 -5.38 15.39 55.33
N THR A 895 -5.58 14.44 56.25
CA THR A 895 -4.45 13.96 57.07
C THR A 895 -3.48 13.19 56.15
N ALA A 896 -2.19 13.51 56.17
CA ALA A 896 -1.19 12.77 55.41
C ALA A 896 -0.07 12.27 56.33
N THR A 897 0.29 10.99 56.23
CA THR A 897 1.33 10.39 57.08
C THR A 897 2.28 9.55 56.24
N ALA A 898 3.57 9.88 56.27
CA ALA A 898 4.60 9.08 55.65
C ALA A 898 5.17 8.06 56.66
N VAL A 899 5.17 6.78 56.31
CA VAL A 899 5.60 5.70 57.19
C VAL A 899 6.78 4.95 56.56
N SER A 900 7.84 4.77 57.35
CA SER A 900 8.94 3.89 56.97
C SER A 900 8.50 2.44 57.12
N CYS A 901 8.39 1.72 56.02
CA CYS A 901 8.00 0.32 55.99
C CYS A 901 8.63 -0.38 54.78
N ASP A 902 9.33 -1.50 55.01
CA ASP A 902 9.69 -2.41 53.93
C ASP A 902 8.51 -3.35 53.68
N ILE A 903 7.76 -3.10 52.62
CA ILE A 903 6.55 -3.87 52.26
C ILE A 903 6.85 -5.30 51.82
N ARG A 904 8.13 -5.65 51.61
CA ARG A 904 8.58 -7.04 51.36
C ARG A 904 8.63 -7.86 52.65
N ASP A 905 8.70 -7.21 53.81
CA ASP A 905 8.60 -7.87 55.10
C ASP A 905 7.12 -7.97 55.51
N ARG A 906 6.62 -9.21 55.52
CA ARG A 906 5.22 -9.52 55.86
C ARG A 906 4.84 -9.08 57.27
N ALA A 907 5.76 -9.19 58.24
CA ALA A 907 5.49 -8.82 59.63
C ALA A 907 5.43 -7.30 59.80
N ALA A 908 6.36 -6.57 59.17
CA ALA A 908 6.34 -5.11 59.16
C ALA A 908 5.08 -4.55 58.49
N LEU A 909 4.66 -5.17 57.38
CA LEU A 909 3.42 -4.80 56.69
C LEU A 909 2.17 -5.10 57.55
N ALA A 910 2.14 -6.24 58.25
CA ALA A 910 1.05 -6.57 59.17
C ALA A 910 0.93 -5.55 60.32
N GLU A 911 2.06 -5.11 60.89
CA GLU A 911 2.07 -4.06 61.92
C GLU A 911 1.55 -2.73 61.36
N LEU A 912 1.96 -2.35 60.14
CA LEU A 912 1.45 -1.15 59.48
C LEU A 912 -0.07 -1.22 59.28
N LEU A 913 -0.58 -2.33 58.74
CA LEU A 913 -2.01 -2.53 58.49
C LEU A 913 -2.85 -2.55 59.78
N ALA A 914 -2.29 -3.02 60.89
CA ALA A 914 -2.93 -2.94 62.21
C ALA A 914 -2.99 -1.49 62.73
N ARG A 915 -1.93 -0.70 62.54
CA ARG A 915 -1.85 0.70 63.00
C ARG A 915 -2.76 1.64 62.20
N CYS A 916 -2.81 1.52 60.88
CA CYS A 916 -3.58 2.45 60.04
C CYS A 916 -4.99 1.96 59.70
N SER A 917 -5.27 0.65 59.77
CA SER A 917 -6.58 0.05 59.47
C SER A 917 -7.22 0.64 58.20
N PRO A 918 -6.60 0.44 57.01
CA PRO A 918 -7.01 1.15 55.80
C PRO A 918 -8.37 0.67 55.27
N ASP A 919 -9.17 1.60 54.76
CA ASP A 919 -10.42 1.37 54.05
C ASP A 919 -10.19 1.11 52.55
N ALA A 920 -9.03 1.49 52.01
CA ALA A 920 -8.61 1.17 50.65
C ALA A 920 -7.09 1.04 50.54
N VAL A 921 -6.64 0.26 49.56
CA VAL A 921 -5.22 0.02 49.29
C VAL A 921 -4.91 0.40 47.85
N VAL A 922 -3.82 1.15 47.65
CA VAL A 922 -3.21 1.41 46.35
C VAL A 922 -1.77 0.91 46.37
N HIS A 923 -1.48 -0.09 45.54
CA HIS A 923 -0.15 -0.67 45.39
C HIS A 923 0.57 -0.07 44.17
N ALA A 924 1.42 0.93 44.41
CA ALA A 924 2.19 1.65 43.39
C ALA A 924 3.71 1.44 43.51
N ALA A 925 4.15 0.41 44.24
CA ALA A 925 5.56 0.10 44.39
C ALA A 925 6.10 -0.65 43.16
N ALA A 926 7.21 -0.15 42.60
CA ALA A 926 7.91 -0.83 41.52
C ALA A 926 9.38 -0.40 41.47
N VAL A 927 10.21 -1.27 40.91
CA VAL A 927 11.60 -1.03 40.55
C VAL A 927 11.75 -1.52 39.11
N VAL A 928 12.47 -0.75 38.30
CA VAL A 928 12.79 -1.08 36.91
C VAL A 928 14.28 -1.41 36.84
N ASP A 929 14.62 -2.53 36.21
CA ASP A 929 16.00 -2.99 35.96
C ASP A 929 16.03 -3.58 34.55
N ASP A 930 15.88 -2.71 33.54
CA ASP A 930 15.74 -3.11 32.14
C ASP A 930 17.04 -3.77 31.64
N THR A 931 16.90 -4.95 31.05
CA THR A 931 17.98 -5.71 30.40
C THR A 931 17.38 -6.67 29.38
N THR A 932 18.09 -6.91 28.28
CA THR A 932 17.70 -7.95 27.32
C THR A 932 17.71 -9.33 27.99
N LEU A 933 16.98 -10.27 27.40
CA LEU A 933 16.90 -11.67 27.84
C LEU A 933 18.30 -12.29 27.98
N ASP A 934 19.24 -11.96 27.10
CA ASP A 934 20.61 -12.48 27.17
C ASP A 934 21.35 -12.02 28.45
N GLY A 935 21.09 -10.79 28.90
CA GLY A 935 21.64 -10.22 30.13
C GLY A 935 20.83 -10.54 31.39
N LEU A 936 19.66 -11.17 31.24
CA LEU A 936 18.71 -11.36 32.32
C LEU A 936 19.08 -12.57 33.19
N THR A 937 19.71 -12.33 34.33
CA THR A 937 20.06 -13.40 35.28
C THR A 937 18.87 -13.75 36.19
N PRO A 938 18.80 -14.99 36.71
CA PRO A 938 17.77 -15.38 37.70
C PRO A 938 17.68 -14.43 38.90
N HIS A 939 18.82 -13.88 39.35
CA HIS A 939 18.86 -12.91 40.43
C HIS A 939 18.16 -11.58 40.08
N ARG A 940 18.31 -11.08 38.85
CA ARG A 940 17.63 -9.85 38.40
C ARG A 940 16.12 -10.05 38.24
N VAL A 941 15.71 -11.24 37.78
CA VAL A 941 14.29 -11.66 37.73
C VAL A 941 13.70 -11.67 39.15
N ASP A 942 14.36 -12.39 40.06
CA ASP A 942 13.95 -12.49 41.47
C ASP A 942 13.84 -11.11 42.14
N GLN A 943 14.83 -10.24 41.95
CA GLN A 943 14.87 -8.91 42.55
C GLN A 943 13.68 -8.03 42.15
N VAL A 944 13.33 -7.97 40.86
CA VAL A 944 12.24 -7.14 40.35
C VAL A 944 10.89 -7.72 40.74
N LEU A 945 10.71 -9.04 40.58
CA LEU A 945 9.45 -9.71 40.90
C LEU A 945 9.15 -9.66 42.41
N ARG A 946 10.15 -9.88 43.29
CA ARG A 946 9.98 -9.74 44.75
C ARG A 946 9.69 -8.31 45.20
N THR A 947 9.99 -7.30 44.39
CA THR A 947 9.69 -5.91 44.76
C THR A 947 8.25 -5.52 44.41
N LYS A 948 7.60 -6.26 43.51
CA LYS A 948 6.28 -5.93 42.95
C LYS A 948 5.21 -6.99 43.25
N ALA A 949 5.45 -8.24 42.88
CA ALA A 949 4.49 -9.34 43.07
C ALA A 949 4.38 -9.76 44.55
N LEU A 950 5.50 -9.86 45.27
CA LEU A 950 5.51 -10.29 46.67
C LEU A 950 4.74 -9.36 47.61
N PRO A 951 4.93 -8.02 47.58
CA PRO A 951 4.15 -7.15 48.45
C PRO A 951 2.66 -7.14 48.10
N ALA A 952 2.30 -7.28 46.82
CA ALA A 952 0.90 -7.42 46.41
C ALA A 952 0.27 -8.72 46.96
N TRP A 953 1.02 -9.82 46.95
CA TRP A 953 0.62 -11.09 47.56
C TRP A 953 0.46 -10.97 49.09
N HIS A 954 1.41 -10.32 49.78
CA HIS A 954 1.27 -10.05 51.21
C HIS A 954 0.05 -9.17 51.53
N LEU A 955 -0.19 -8.11 50.74
CA LEU A 955 -1.37 -7.26 50.88
C LEU A 955 -2.65 -8.07 50.71
N HIS A 956 -2.71 -8.94 49.70
CA HIS A 956 -3.84 -9.82 49.47
C HIS A 956 -4.11 -10.72 50.69
N GLN A 957 -3.09 -11.41 51.21
CA GLN A 957 -3.24 -12.30 52.36
C GLN A 957 -3.61 -11.56 53.66
N LEU A 958 -2.98 -10.41 53.93
CA LEU A 958 -3.17 -9.65 55.17
C LEU A 958 -4.45 -8.79 55.18
N THR A 959 -5.13 -8.68 54.04
CA THR A 959 -6.38 -7.93 53.90
C THR A 959 -7.54 -8.78 53.37
N TRP A 960 -7.38 -10.11 53.33
CA TRP A 960 -8.39 -11.03 52.81
C TRP A 960 -9.73 -10.90 53.54
N ASP A 961 -9.69 -10.83 54.87
CA ASP A 961 -10.86 -10.75 55.76
C ASP A 961 -11.35 -9.32 55.99
N ARG A 962 -10.77 -8.33 55.30
CA ARG A 962 -11.09 -6.91 55.50
C ARG A 962 -12.04 -6.38 54.42
N PRO A 963 -13.10 -5.64 54.79
CA PRO A 963 -14.05 -5.06 53.84
C PRO A 963 -13.48 -3.78 53.23
N LEU A 964 -12.49 -3.91 52.34
CA LEU A 964 -11.93 -2.77 51.62
C LEU A 964 -12.96 -2.19 50.63
N SER A 965 -12.96 -0.87 50.46
CA SER A 965 -13.74 -0.19 49.42
C SER A 965 -13.06 -0.23 48.04
N ALA A 966 -11.72 -0.37 48.01
CA ALA A 966 -10.95 -0.60 46.80
C ALA A 966 -9.58 -1.24 47.09
N PHE A 967 -9.10 -2.03 46.13
CA PHE A 967 -7.77 -2.61 46.13
C PHE A 967 -7.16 -2.42 44.72
N VAL A 968 -6.36 -1.38 44.55
CA VAL A 968 -5.86 -0.97 43.24
C VAL A 968 -4.41 -1.39 43.08
N LEU A 969 -4.13 -2.16 42.03
CA LEU A 969 -2.79 -2.61 41.66
C LEU A 969 -2.27 -1.80 40.46
N PHE A 970 -1.09 -1.21 40.58
CA PHE A 970 -0.46 -0.50 39.47
C PHE A 970 0.34 -1.48 38.62
N SER A 971 -0.25 -1.88 37.51
CA SER A 971 0.37 -2.69 36.47
C SER A 971 0.93 -1.79 35.35
N SER A 972 1.37 -2.39 34.24
CA SER A 972 1.99 -1.72 33.10
C SER A 972 1.55 -2.36 31.80
N VAL A 973 1.42 -1.55 30.75
CA VAL A 973 1.22 -2.04 29.38
C VAL A 973 2.26 -3.09 28.97
N ALA A 974 3.46 -3.05 29.57
CA ALA A 974 4.52 -4.04 29.36
C ALA A 974 4.09 -5.48 29.71
N GLY A 975 3.25 -5.67 30.74
CA GLY A 975 2.72 -6.98 31.12
C GLY A 975 1.64 -7.50 30.15
N THR A 976 1.08 -6.62 29.33
CA THR A 976 0.05 -6.97 28.34
C THR A 976 0.63 -7.11 26.93
N LEU A 977 1.30 -6.08 26.43
CA LEU A 977 1.79 -6.03 25.05
C LEU A 977 3.25 -6.46 24.90
N GLY A 978 4.02 -6.52 26.00
CA GLY A 978 5.46 -6.73 25.96
C GLY A 978 6.23 -5.46 25.63
N THR A 979 7.43 -5.38 26.19
CA THR A 979 8.44 -4.37 25.84
C THR A 979 9.80 -5.06 25.88
N ALA A 980 10.58 -4.94 24.80
CA ALA A 980 11.95 -5.43 24.78
C ALA A 980 12.76 -4.83 25.93
N GLY A 981 13.58 -5.64 26.59
CA GLY A 981 14.37 -5.28 27.77
C GLY A 981 13.61 -5.44 29.09
N GLN A 982 12.33 -5.80 29.08
CA GLN A 982 11.50 -5.82 30.30
C GLN A 982 11.10 -7.22 30.76
N GLY A 983 11.94 -8.23 30.48
CA GLY A 983 11.66 -9.64 30.79
C GLY A 983 11.53 -9.98 32.28
N ASN A 984 11.98 -9.09 33.19
CA ASN A 984 11.78 -9.18 34.64
C ASN A 984 10.62 -8.31 35.16
N TYR A 985 10.27 -7.24 34.45
CA TYR A 985 9.22 -6.30 34.83
C TYR A 985 7.85 -6.71 34.31
N ALA A 986 7.75 -7.13 33.04
CA ALA A 986 6.50 -7.55 32.42
C ALA A 986 5.81 -8.73 33.14
N PRO A 987 6.52 -9.80 33.56
CA PRO A 987 5.88 -10.89 34.32
C PRO A 987 5.24 -10.39 35.62
N GLY A 988 5.93 -9.52 36.36
CA GLY A 988 5.41 -8.98 37.62
C GLY A 988 4.14 -8.16 37.45
N ASN A 989 3.96 -7.50 36.29
CA ASN A 989 2.72 -6.80 35.96
C ASN A 989 1.59 -7.78 35.60
N ALA A 990 1.89 -8.82 34.82
CA ALA A 990 0.91 -9.88 34.52
C ALA A 990 0.42 -10.61 35.80
N PHE A 991 1.30 -10.79 36.79
CA PHE A 991 0.91 -11.30 38.11
C PHE A 991 -0.07 -10.39 38.85
N LEU A 992 0.12 -9.06 38.78
CA LEU A 992 -0.84 -8.12 39.38
C LEU A 992 -2.19 -8.17 38.67
N ASP A 993 -2.19 -8.28 37.34
CA ASP A 993 -3.40 -8.41 36.53
C ASP A 993 -4.18 -9.68 36.93
N ALA A 994 -3.48 -10.81 37.05
CA ALA A 994 -4.07 -12.08 37.47
C ALA A 994 -4.51 -12.06 38.95
N LEU A 995 -3.77 -11.41 39.84
CA LEU A 995 -4.14 -11.28 41.25
C LEU A 995 -5.45 -10.48 41.42
N ALA A 996 -5.66 -9.45 40.60
CA ALA A 996 -6.92 -8.72 40.60
C ALA A 996 -8.10 -9.60 40.14
N ALA A 997 -7.91 -10.36 39.05
CA ALA A 997 -8.91 -11.34 38.59
C ALA A 997 -9.18 -12.43 39.65
N HIS A 998 -8.14 -12.93 40.32
CA HIS A 998 -8.24 -13.91 41.40
C HIS A 998 -9.09 -13.38 42.56
N ARG A 999 -8.80 -12.15 43.04
CA ARG A 999 -9.59 -11.51 44.10
C ARG A 999 -11.04 -11.32 43.69
N HIS A 1000 -11.29 -10.94 42.43
CA HIS A 1000 -12.64 -10.81 41.90
C HIS A 1000 -13.41 -12.14 41.91
N ALA A 1001 -12.75 -13.25 41.56
CA ALA A 1001 -13.34 -14.59 41.63
C ALA A 1001 -13.72 -15.01 43.06
N LEU A 1002 -13.07 -14.42 44.06
CA LEU A 1002 -13.34 -14.62 45.48
C LEU A 1002 -14.38 -13.62 46.04
N GLY A 1003 -14.96 -12.77 45.19
CA GLY A 1003 -15.89 -11.72 45.60
C GLY A 1003 -15.23 -10.55 46.35
N LEU A 1004 -13.90 -10.44 46.31
CA LEU A 1004 -13.14 -9.37 46.93
C LEU A 1004 -12.85 -8.25 45.90
N PRO A 1005 -12.87 -6.98 46.33
CA PRO A 1005 -12.55 -5.87 45.43
C PRO A 1005 -11.08 -5.96 45.01
N ALA A 1006 -10.86 -5.79 43.71
CA ALA A 1006 -9.55 -5.53 43.12
C ALA A 1006 -9.66 -5.02 41.68
N THR A 1007 -8.80 -4.07 41.32
CA THR A 1007 -8.57 -3.63 39.94
C THR A 1007 -7.09 -3.51 39.70
N SER A 1008 -6.59 -4.22 38.69
CA SER A 1008 -5.28 -3.92 38.12
C SER A 1008 -5.43 -2.89 37.01
N ILE A 1009 -4.66 -1.80 37.09
CA ILE A 1009 -4.59 -0.80 36.02
C ILE A 1009 -3.23 -0.92 35.36
N ALA A 1010 -3.21 -1.41 34.12
CA ALA A 1010 -2.03 -1.42 33.28
C ALA A 1010 -1.83 -0.01 32.70
N TRP A 1011 -0.74 0.65 33.09
CA TRP A 1011 -0.46 2.01 32.65
C TRP A 1011 0.44 2.04 31.41
N GLY A 1012 0.11 2.91 30.45
CA GLY A 1012 1.03 3.41 29.43
C GLY A 1012 2.04 4.40 30.02
N PRO A 1013 2.91 5.01 29.19
CA PRO A 1013 3.92 5.95 29.65
C PRO A 1013 3.31 7.23 30.24
N TRP A 1014 3.89 7.74 31.34
CA TRP A 1014 3.52 9.02 31.97
C TRP A 1014 4.57 10.08 31.65
N ALA A 1015 4.16 11.32 31.41
CA ALA A 1015 5.07 12.45 31.19
C ALA A 1015 5.77 12.87 32.48
N GLY A 1016 7.02 13.34 32.39
CA GLY A 1016 7.83 13.80 33.54
C GLY A 1016 8.43 12.64 34.36
N ASP A 1017 8.52 12.80 35.69
CA ASP A 1017 9.23 11.91 36.64
C ASP A 1017 8.61 10.50 36.83
N GLY A 1018 7.79 9.99 35.91
CA GLY A 1018 7.14 8.68 36.02
C GLY A 1018 8.10 7.48 36.07
N LEU A 1019 7.58 6.26 36.29
CA LEU A 1019 8.39 5.03 36.34
C LEU A 1019 9.16 4.73 35.02
N ALA A 1020 8.83 5.46 33.95
CA ALA A 1020 9.43 5.44 32.63
C ALA A 1020 10.36 6.65 32.35
N ALA A 1021 10.74 7.43 33.37
CA ALA A 1021 11.53 8.67 33.24
C ALA A 1021 13.05 8.46 33.17
N ALA A 1022 13.51 7.39 32.54
CA ALA A 1022 14.86 7.39 31.95
C ALA A 1022 14.70 7.96 30.53
N ASP A 1023 15.49 8.97 30.16
CA ASP A 1023 15.39 9.66 28.86
C ASP A 1023 15.40 8.72 27.63
N ALA A 1024 15.89 7.49 27.78
CA ALA A 1024 15.84 6.43 26.77
C ALA A 1024 14.40 5.90 26.47
N VAL A 1025 13.51 5.86 27.46
CA VAL A 1025 12.16 5.26 27.38
C VAL A 1025 11.13 6.23 26.79
N ALA A 1026 11.27 7.54 27.02
CA ALA A 1026 10.40 8.55 26.40
C ALA A 1026 10.60 8.63 24.87
N GLY A 1027 11.84 8.48 24.41
CA GLY A 1027 12.15 8.34 22.99
C GLY A 1027 11.59 7.04 22.41
N ALA A 1028 11.67 5.93 23.14
CA ALA A 1028 11.14 4.62 22.73
C ALA A 1028 9.60 4.61 22.64
N ALA A 1029 8.91 5.24 23.59
CA ALA A 1029 7.45 5.33 23.61
C ALA A 1029 6.90 5.98 22.33
N GLY A 1030 7.47 7.12 21.92
CA GLY A 1030 7.10 7.80 20.68
C GLY A 1030 7.39 6.99 19.41
N ARG A 1031 8.45 6.15 19.43
CA ARG A 1031 8.81 5.23 18.33
C ARG A 1031 7.85 4.04 18.17
N HIS A 1032 7.04 3.75 19.20
CA HIS A 1032 6.09 2.63 19.22
C HIS A 1032 4.63 3.07 19.22
N GLY A 1033 4.36 4.33 18.86
CA GLY A 1033 2.99 4.85 18.78
C GLY A 1033 2.34 5.20 20.13
N PHE A 1034 3.12 5.33 21.21
CA PHE A 1034 2.61 5.76 22.51
C PHE A 1034 2.96 7.22 22.81
N THR A 1035 1.98 7.96 23.33
CA THR A 1035 2.17 9.35 23.80
C THR A 1035 2.24 9.34 25.33
N PRO A 1036 3.25 9.96 25.95
CA PRO A 1036 3.30 10.11 27.40
C PRO A 1036 2.09 10.89 27.94
N MET A 1037 1.35 10.29 28.86
CA MET A 1037 0.13 10.86 29.45
C MET A 1037 0.45 11.89 30.53
N ASP A 1038 -0.36 12.95 30.64
CA ASP A 1038 -0.30 13.87 31.77
C ASP A 1038 -0.62 13.14 33.09
N PRO A 1039 0.28 13.16 34.11
CA PRO A 1039 0.08 12.45 35.37
C PRO A 1039 -1.17 12.84 36.15
N ALA A 1040 -1.58 14.11 36.13
CA ALA A 1040 -2.73 14.58 36.89
C ALA A 1040 -4.04 14.10 36.25
N LEU A 1041 -4.11 14.08 34.92
CA LEU A 1041 -5.22 13.51 34.18
C LEU A 1041 -5.25 11.97 34.30
N ALA A 1042 -4.11 11.30 34.14
CA ALA A 1042 -4.01 9.83 34.23
C ALA A 1042 -4.47 9.30 35.60
N ALA A 1043 -4.09 9.96 36.69
CA ALA A 1043 -4.52 9.59 38.05
C ALA A 1043 -6.05 9.54 38.21
N ARG A 1044 -6.82 10.26 37.40
CA ARG A 1044 -8.30 10.25 37.46
C ARG A 1044 -8.93 8.96 36.93
N ALA A 1045 -8.18 8.14 36.19
CA ALA A 1045 -8.63 6.81 35.80
C ALA A 1045 -8.84 5.89 37.02
N LEU A 1046 -8.24 6.22 38.18
CA LEU A 1046 -8.45 5.52 39.45
C LEU A 1046 -9.90 5.56 39.93
N ALA A 1047 -10.75 6.46 39.43
CA ALA A 1047 -12.18 6.50 39.79
C ALA A 1047 -13.00 5.31 39.26
N ALA A 1048 -12.46 4.53 38.31
CA ALA A 1048 -13.20 3.54 37.53
C ALA A 1048 -12.67 2.11 37.76
N THR A 1049 -12.81 1.63 39.01
CA THR A 1049 -12.23 0.40 39.59
C THR A 1049 -13.24 -0.72 39.90
N GLU A 1050 -14.32 -0.85 39.12
CA GLU A 1050 -15.30 -1.96 39.25
C GLU A 1050 -14.94 -3.20 38.41
N VAL A 1051 -13.84 -3.13 37.66
CA VAL A 1051 -13.38 -4.20 36.77
C VAL A 1051 -12.09 -4.81 37.28
N PRO A 1052 -11.82 -6.11 37.04
CA PRO A 1052 -10.57 -6.75 37.47
C PRO A 1052 -9.35 -6.19 36.72
N PHE A 1053 -9.53 -5.73 35.48
CA PHE A 1053 -8.44 -5.21 34.64
C PHE A 1053 -8.90 -3.99 33.84
N ALA A 1054 -8.02 -2.98 33.74
CA ALA A 1054 -8.15 -1.88 32.79
C ALA A 1054 -6.77 -1.49 32.25
N LEU A 1055 -6.68 -1.21 30.96
CA LEU A 1055 -5.47 -0.67 30.35
C LEU A 1055 -5.69 0.81 30.02
N VAL A 1056 -4.82 1.68 30.50
CA VAL A 1056 -4.92 3.14 30.32
C VAL A 1056 -3.65 3.64 29.63
N MET A 1057 -3.76 4.02 28.37
CA MET A 1057 -2.66 4.56 27.57
C MET A 1057 -3.14 5.54 26.50
N ASP A 1058 -2.32 6.53 26.16
CA ASP A 1058 -2.52 7.32 24.95
C ASP A 1058 -1.77 6.68 23.79
N ALA A 1059 -2.52 6.02 22.89
CA ALA A 1059 -1.97 5.26 21.76
C ALA A 1059 -2.44 5.85 20.43
N ASP A 1060 -1.46 6.14 19.57
CA ASP A 1060 -1.62 6.47 18.16
C ASP A 1060 -1.45 5.18 17.35
N TRP A 1061 -2.55 4.46 17.15
CA TRP A 1061 -2.57 3.18 16.43
C TRP A 1061 -2.21 3.30 14.95
N GLU A 1062 -2.26 4.51 14.36
CA GLU A 1062 -1.79 4.74 12.98
C GLU A 1062 -0.26 4.70 12.90
N ARG A 1063 0.42 5.00 14.01
CA ARG A 1063 1.90 4.97 14.12
C ARG A 1063 2.42 3.71 14.80
N PHE A 1064 1.52 2.78 15.16
CA PHE A 1064 1.92 1.54 15.82
C PHE A 1064 2.66 0.63 14.83
N PRO A 1065 3.86 0.11 15.16
CA PRO A 1065 4.64 -0.71 14.24
C PRO A 1065 3.91 -1.99 13.85
N ALA A 1066 3.70 -2.19 12.55
CA ALA A 1066 3.04 -3.37 12.01
C ALA A 1066 3.75 -4.68 12.40
N GLU A 1067 5.09 -4.66 12.48
CA GLU A 1067 5.87 -5.84 12.85
C GLU A 1067 5.66 -6.27 14.31
N ARG A 1068 5.10 -5.38 15.15
CA ARG A 1068 4.69 -5.65 16.55
C ARG A 1068 3.19 -5.92 16.68
N ALA A 1069 2.43 -5.85 15.58
CA ALA A 1069 0.99 -6.06 15.59
C ALA A 1069 0.67 -7.54 15.81
N SER A 1070 0.52 -7.93 17.07
CA SER A 1070 0.06 -9.27 17.45
C SER A 1070 -1.46 -9.41 17.34
N SER A 1071 -1.92 -10.65 17.49
CA SER A 1071 -3.33 -11.01 17.70
C SER A 1071 -4.04 -10.10 18.71
N VAL A 1072 -3.36 -9.71 19.78
CA VAL A 1072 -3.92 -8.86 20.84
C VAL A 1072 -4.41 -7.50 20.35
N VAL A 1073 -3.72 -6.86 19.41
CA VAL A 1073 -4.07 -5.49 18.96
C VAL A 1073 -4.78 -5.45 17.60
N ALA A 1074 -5.03 -6.61 16.98
CA ALA A 1074 -5.71 -6.63 15.70
C ALA A 1074 -7.17 -6.15 15.83
N GLY A 1075 -7.56 -5.23 14.95
CA GLY A 1075 -8.79 -4.43 15.05
C GLY A 1075 -8.58 -3.00 15.58
N LEU A 1076 -7.43 -2.70 16.22
CA LEU A 1076 -7.03 -1.33 16.59
C LEU A 1076 -6.08 -0.70 15.58
N VAL A 1077 -5.23 -1.52 14.94
CA VAL A 1077 -4.30 -1.11 13.86
C VAL A 1077 -5.04 -1.13 12.50
N PRO A 1078 -4.82 -0.15 11.60
CA PRO A 1078 -5.49 -0.10 10.28
C PRO A 1078 -5.24 -1.34 9.39
N ASP A 1079 -6.26 -1.78 8.66
CA ASP A 1079 -6.16 -2.88 7.68
C ASP A 1079 -5.17 -2.52 6.54
N GLY A 1080 -4.29 -3.47 6.19
CA GLY A 1080 -3.21 -3.29 5.20
C GLY A 1080 -1.83 -3.02 5.79
N ALA A 1081 -1.72 -2.79 7.11
CA ALA A 1081 -0.43 -2.72 7.80
C ALA A 1081 0.24 -4.11 7.92
N ALA A 1082 -0.53 -5.20 7.90
CA ALA A 1082 -0.07 -6.57 8.18
C ALA A 1082 0.29 -7.40 6.93
N GLU A 1083 0.24 -6.86 5.71
CA GLU A 1083 0.76 -7.57 4.53
C GLU A 1083 2.29 -7.52 4.54
N PRO A 1084 3.00 -8.67 4.58
CA PRO A 1084 4.44 -8.68 4.51
C PRO A 1084 4.86 -8.11 3.16
N ALA A 1085 5.53 -6.96 3.18
CA ALA A 1085 6.18 -6.42 1.99
C ALA A 1085 7.12 -7.49 1.40
N PRO A 1086 7.27 -7.58 0.06
CA PRO A 1086 8.15 -8.56 -0.56
C PRO A 1086 9.55 -8.47 0.04
N GLY A 1087 10.11 -9.62 0.40
CA GLY A 1087 11.41 -9.71 1.06
C GLY A 1087 12.48 -9.04 0.22
N LEU A 1088 13.51 -8.52 0.87
CA LEU A 1088 14.68 -7.94 0.21
C LEU A 1088 15.28 -8.93 -0.79
N LEU A 1089 15.25 -10.23 -0.50
CA LEU A 1089 15.70 -11.30 -1.40
C LEU A 1089 14.94 -11.29 -2.74
N ASP A 1090 13.61 -11.14 -2.71
CA ASP A 1090 12.77 -11.10 -3.92
C ASP A 1090 13.07 -9.84 -4.75
N ARG A 1091 13.31 -8.72 -4.07
CA ARG A 1091 13.62 -7.43 -4.69
C ARG A 1091 15.03 -7.35 -5.28
N LEU A 1092 15.94 -8.21 -4.83
CA LEU A 1092 17.30 -8.32 -5.36
C LEU A 1092 17.35 -9.15 -6.67
N SER A 1093 16.33 -9.96 -6.95
CA SER A 1093 16.27 -10.80 -8.16
C SER A 1093 16.25 -9.95 -9.43
N GLY A 1094 17.20 -10.19 -10.34
CA GLY A 1094 17.28 -9.48 -11.62
C GLY A 1094 18.06 -8.15 -11.59
N LEU A 1095 18.53 -7.70 -10.42
CA LEU A 1095 19.37 -6.51 -10.28
C LEU A 1095 20.86 -6.84 -10.47
N SER A 1096 21.63 -5.89 -11.00
CA SER A 1096 23.10 -6.00 -11.06
C SER A 1096 23.74 -5.91 -9.68
N GLU A 1097 24.97 -6.40 -9.51
CA GLU A 1097 25.71 -6.38 -8.23
C GLU A 1097 25.79 -4.98 -7.62
N ALA A 1098 26.00 -3.94 -8.44
CA ALA A 1098 26.04 -2.56 -8.00
C ALA A 1098 24.67 -2.03 -7.51
N GLU A 1099 23.58 -2.47 -8.14
CA GLU A 1099 22.21 -2.12 -7.75
C GLU A 1099 21.79 -2.88 -6.48
N GLN A 1100 22.18 -4.14 -6.36
CA GLN A 1100 21.98 -4.96 -5.16
C GLN A 1100 22.66 -4.33 -3.94
N ALA A 1101 23.93 -3.96 -4.05
CA ALA A 1101 24.67 -3.31 -2.97
C ALA A 1101 24.05 -1.97 -2.56
N ARG A 1102 23.55 -1.17 -3.52
CA ARG A 1102 22.85 0.09 -3.25
C ARG A 1102 21.53 -0.14 -2.51
N LEU A 1103 20.75 -1.14 -2.92
CA LEU A 1103 19.46 -1.47 -2.31
C LEU A 1103 19.62 -2.01 -0.88
N VAL A 1104 20.58 -2.90 -0.65
CA VAL A 1104 20.90 -3.41 0.70
C VAL A 1104 21.31 -2.26 1.61
N ARG A 1105 22.17 -1.34 1.13
CA ARG A 1105 22.60 -0.16 1.90
C ARG A 1105 21.43 0.77 2.25
N GLN A 1106 20.55 1.05 1.29
CA GLN A 1106 19.35 1.86 1.55
C GLN A 1106 18.43 1.17 2.59
N THR A 1107 18.33 -0.15 2.53
CA THR A 1107 17.54 -0.94 3.47
C THR A 1107 18.10 -0.84 4.89
N VAL A 1108 19.42 -1.01 5.06
CA VAL A 1108 20.11 -0.83 6.35
C VAL A 1108 19.94 0.59 6.89
N ARG A 1109 20.15 1.62 6.06
CA ARG A 1109 19.98 3.03 6.49
C ARG A 1109 18.54 3.35 6.88
N SER A 1110 17.56 2.80 6.17
CA SER A 1110 16.15 2.99 6.48
C SER A 1110 15.75 2.29 7.78
N ALA A 1111 16.24 1.05 7.98
CA ALA A 1111 16.04 0.33 9.23
C ALA A 1111 16.67 1.05 10.42
N LEU A 1112 17.91 1.54 10.25
CA LEU A 1112 18.63 2.31 11.27
C LEU A 1112 17.96 3.65 11.58
N ALA A 1113 17.53 4.40 10.56
CA ALA A 1113 16.82 5.66 10.75
C ALA A 1113 15.51 5.47 11.52
N ALA A 1114 14.76 4.40 11.21
CA ALA A 1114 13.51 4.11 11.88
C ALA A 1114 13.72 3.74 13.37
N VAL A 1115 14.73 2.93 13.68
CA VAL A 1115 15.08 2.54 15.07
C VAL A 1115 15.56 3.75 15.88
N LEU A 1116 16.36 4.64 15.26
CA LEU A 1116 16.89 5.83 15.92
C LEU A 1116 15.89 7.02 15.93
N GLY A 1117 14.75 6.91 15.25
CA GLY A 1117 13.73 7.95 15.18
C GLY A 1117 14.03 9.12 14.23
N HIS A 1118 14.92 8.92 13.25
CA HIS A 1118 15.22 9.90 12.20
C HIS A 1118 14.21 9.83 11.04
N ARG A 1119 13.71 10.99 10.60
CA ARG A 1119 12.76 11.10 9.48
C ARG A 1119 13.39 10.89 8.10
N ASP A 1120 14.71 11.11 7.99
CA ASP A 1120 15.45 11.00 6.73
C ASP A 1120 16.69 10.12 6.90
N PRO A 1121 16.76 8.94 6.23
CA PRO A 1121 17.93 8.06 6.21
C PRO A 1121 19.21 8.73 5.66
N GLY A 1122 19.08 9.83 4.92
CA GLY A 1122 20.18 10.64 4.39
C GLY A 1122 21.00 11.35 5.46
N THR A 1123 20.44 11.56 6.66
CA THR A 1123 21.08 12.31 7.76
C THR A 1123 22.06 11.48 8.61
N LEU A 1124 22.08 10.15 8.42
CA LEU A 1124 23.02 9.25 9.09
C LEU A 1124 24.36 9.26 8.35
N GLY A 1125 25.42 9.76 9.00
CA GLY A 1125 26.77 9.80 8.42
C GLY A 1125 27.32 8.39 8.17
N GLU A 1126 27.99 8.21 7.03
CA GLU A 1126 28.39 6.89 6.52
C GLU A 1126 29.53 6.23 7.34
N ASP A 1127 30.38 7.04 7.98
CA ASP A 1127 31.57 6.59 8.71
C ASP A 1127 31.41 6.62 10.24
N ARG A 1128 30.25 7.03 10.76
CA ARG A 1128 30.03 7.12 12.22
C ARG A 1128 29.70 5.75 12.79
N THR A 1129 30.26 5.46 13.97
CA THR A 1129 29.93 4.22 14.67
C THR A 1129 28.46 4.22 15.10
N LEU A 1130 27.81 3.06 15.07
CA LEU A 1130 26.41 2.91 15.46
C LEU A 1130 26.19 3.36 16.92
N THR A 1131 27.16 3.16 17.80
CA THR A 1131 27.14 3.64 19.19
C THR A 1131 27.19 5.16 19.29
N GLU A 1132 27.97 5.85 18.46
CA GLU A 1132 27.97 7.33 18.38
C GLU A 1132 26.66 7.90 17.84
N LEU A 1133 25.91 7.12 17.06
CA LEU A 1133 24.58 7.46 16.55
C LEU A 1133 23.47 7.20 17.57
N GLY A 1134 23.81 6.72 18.77
CA GLY A 1134 22.87 6.45 19.86
C GLY A 1134 22.30 5.04 19.87
N LEU A 1135 22.93 4.08 19.17
CA LEU A 1135 22.56 2.67 19.25
C LEU A 1135 23.04 2.07 20.59
N ASP A 1136 22.09 1.60 21.39
CA ASP A 1136 22.27 0.84 22.62
C ASP A 1136 21.87 -0.64 22.43
N SER A 1137 21.94 -1.44 23.50
CA SER A 1137 21.63 -2.88 23.41
C SER A 1137 20.18 -3.18 23.06
N MET A 1138 19.22 -2.28 23.32
CA MET A 1138 17.81 -2.49 23.02
C MET A 1138 17.50 -2.12 21.56
N THR A 1139 17.98 -0.97 21.11
CA THR A 1139 17.88 -0.52 19.71
C THR A 1139 18.66 -1.44 18.75
N ALA A 1140 19.73 -2.08 19.20
CA ALA A 1140 20.42 -3.12 18.43
C ALA A 1140 19.55 -4.36 18.15
N VAL A 1141 18.74 -4.79 19.13
CA VAL A 1141 17.78 -5.90 18.99
C VAL A 1141 16.66 -5.53 18.01
N GLU A 1142 16.12 -4.32 18.11
CA GLU A 1142 15.12 -3.81 17.16
C GLU A 1142 15.65 -3.75 15.72
N LEU A 1143 16.88 -3.25 15.54
CA LEU A 1143 17.54 -3.18 14.24
C LEU A 1143 17.72 -4.58 13.65
N ARG A 1144 18.22 -5.54 14.45
CA ARG A 1144 18.38 -6.94 14.02
C ARG A 1144 17.05 -7.55 13.59
N ASN A 1145 15.98 -7.37 14.38
CA ASN A 1145 14.67 -7.95 14.07
C ASN A 1145 14.09 -7.38 12.78
N ARG A 1146 14.21 -6.07 12.58
CA ARG A 1146 13.75 -5.40 11.36
C ARG A 1146 14.53 -5.86 10.13
N LEU A 1147 15.85 -5.99 10.26
CA LEU A 1147 16.70 -6.51 9.19
C LEU A 1147 16.40 -7.99 8.90
N ARG A 1148 16.16 -8.82 9.92
CA ARG A 1148 15.76 -10.22 9.75
C ARG A 1148 14.44 -10.33 8.99
N ALA A 1149 13.42 -9.55 9.37
CA ALA A 1149 12.12 -9.55 8.69
C ALA A 1149 12.25 -9.14 7.22
N GLN A 1150 13.10 -8.16 6.92
CA GLN A 1150 13.31 -7.70 5.55
C GLN A 1150 14.22 -8.63 4.74
N THR A 1151 15.21 -9.28 5.34
CA THR A 1151 16.23 -10.08 4.61
C THR A 1151 15.96 -11.58 4.60
N GLY A 1152 15.15 -12.08 5.53
CA GLY A 1152 14.96 -13.51 5.77
C GLY A 1152 16.19 -14.23 6.34
N LEU A 1153 17.26 -13.50 6.70
CA LEU A 1153 18.49 -14.05 7.26
C LEU A 1153 18.37 -14.35 8.75
N HIS A 1154 19.02 -15.43 9.21
CA HIS A 1154 19.34 -15.60 10.63
C HIS A 1154 20.51 -14.68 10.97
N LEU A 1155 20.27 -13.69 11.83
CA LEU A 1155 21.22 -12.65 12.21
C LEU A 1155 21.54 -12.78 13.70
N SER A 1156 22.82 -12.71 14.07
CA SER A 1156 23.24 -12.84 15.48
C SER A 1156 22.85 -11.60 16.31
N ALA A 1157 22.76 -11.78 17.63
CA ALA A 1157 22.50 -10.68 18.57
C ALA A 1157 23.66 -9.67 18.63
N THR A 1158 24.88 -10.07 18.23
CA THR A 1158 26.08 -9.24 18.21
C THR A 1158 26.33 -8.52 16.88
N LEU A 1159 25.42 -8.66 15.91
CA LEU A 1159 25.55 -8.13 14.54
C LEU A 1159 25.97 -6.66 14.50
N ALA A 1160 25.30 -5.80 15.28
CA ALA A 1160 25.58 -4.37 15.31
C ALA A 1160 26.92 -4.01 15.99
N TYR A 1161 27.48 -4.91 16.79
CA TYR A 1161 28.80 -4.73 17.43
C TYR A 1161 29.93 -5.28 16.56
N ASN A 1162 29.69 -6.37 15.84
CA ASN A 1162 30.67 -6.96 14.91
C ASN A 1162 30.83 -6.12 13.63
N HIS A 1163 29.80 -5.36 13.26
CA HIS A 1163 29.77 -4.45 12.12
C HIS A 1163 29.38 -3.05 12.59
N PRO A 1164 30.34 -2.29 13.16
CA PRO A 1164 30.06 -1.08 13.94
C PRO A 1164 29.64 0.14 13.11
N THR A 1165 29.59 0.07 11.78
CA THR A 1165 29.10 1.14 10.90
C THR A 1165 27.97 0.66 9.98
N ALA A 1166 27.10 1.57 9.52
CA ALA A 1166 26.01 1.23 8.61
C ALA A 1166 26.52 0.62 7.29
N GLU A 1167 27.69 1.04 6.83
CA GLU A 1167 28.32 0.54 5.60
C GLU A 1167 28.91 -0.87 5.78
N GLU A 1168 29.58 -1.15 6.90
CA GLU A 1168 30.06 -2.51 7.22
C GLU A 1168 28.91 -3.50 7.39
N LEU A 1169 27.82 -3.05 8.03
CA LEU A 1169 26.61 -3.85 8.22
C LEU A 1169 25.92 -4.14 6.88
N ALA A 1170 25.81 -3.14 6.00
CA ALA A 1170 25.25 -3.32 4.66
C ALA A 1170 26.08 -4.27 3.80
N ARG A 1171 27.42 -4.19 3.89
CA ARG A 1171 28.33 -5.10 3.18
C ARG A 1171 28.18 -6.53 3.66
N HIS A 1172 28.19 -6.74 4.99
CA HIS A 1172 28.01 -8.07 5.57
C HIS A 1172 26.68 -8.72 5.15
N LEU A 1173 25.59 -7.95 5.18
CA LEU A 1173 24.28 -8.45 4.74
C LEU A 1173 24.25 -8.75 3.24
N HIS A 1174 24.89 -7.92 2.41
CA HIS A 1174 24.99 -8.17 0.98
C HIS A 1174 25.76 -9.47 0.68
N ASP A 1175 26.87 -9.72 1.36
CA ASP A 1175 27.65 -10.96 1.21
C ASP A 1175 26.85 -12.19 1.64
N ARG A 1176 26.16 -12.14 2.79
CA ARG A 1176 25.30 -13.22 3.29
C ARG A 1176 24.08 -13.48 2.40
N LEU A 1177 23.50 -12.44 1.80
CA LEU A 1177 22.41 -12.58 0.83
C LEU A 1177 22.92 -13.21 -0.46
N ARG A 1178 24.12 -12.83 -0.92
CA ARG A 1178 24.77 -13.45 -2.08
C ARG A 1178 25.08 -14.92 -1.87
N GLU A 1179 25.53 -15.32 -0.68
CA GLU A 1179 25.74 -16.74 -0.36
C GLU A 1179 24.44 -17.56 -0.46
N ARG A 1180 23.28 -16.94 -0.18
CA ARG A 1180 21.96 -17.57 -0.32
C ARG A 1180 21.36 -17.50 -1.72
N THR A 1181 21.66 -16.45 -2.50
CA THR A 1181 21.16 -16.27 -3.87
C THR A 1181 22.14 -16.74 -4.93
N ALA A 1182 23.36 -17.12 -4.56
CA ALA A 1182 24.26 -17.81 -5.45
C ALA A 1182 23.51 -19.05 -5.95
N PRO A 1183 23.31 -19.22 -7.28
CA PRO A 1183 22.87 -20.50 -7.77
C PRO A 1183 23.86 -21.51 -7.20
N ALA A 1184 23.37 -22.55 -6.52
CA ALA A 1184 24.19 -23.73 -6.28
C ALA A 1184 24.79 -24.03 -7.64
N ALA A 1185 26.11 -23.81 -7.80
CA ALA A 1185 26.79 -24.18 -9.01
C ALA A 1185 26.40 -25.65 -9.19
N SER A 1186 25.59 -25.94 -10.22
CA SER A 1186 25.16 -27.29 -10.52
C SER A 1186 26.45 -28.05 -10.72
N SER A 1187 26.89 -28.76 -9.67
CA SER A 1187 28.10 -29.54 -9.78
C SER A 1187 27.79 -30.52 -10.89
N LEU A 1188 28.73 -30.71 -11.81
CA LEU A 1188 28.60 -31.74 -12.84
C LEU A 1188 28.16 -33.08 -12.22
N THR A 1189 28.53 -33.32 -10.96
CA THR A 1189 28.09 -34.42 -10.10
C THR A 1189 26.56 -34.51 -9.95
N ALA A 1190 25.85 -33.43 -9.61
CA ALA A 1190 24.39 -33.48 -9.45
C ALA A 1190 23.65 -33.76 -10.77
N GLU A 1191 24.23 -33.32 -11.89
CA GLU A 1191 23.67 -33.59 -13.22
C GLU A 1191 24.00 -35.02 -13.69
N LEU A 1192 25.18 -35.55 -13.30
CA LEU A 1192 25.55 -36.96 -13.46
C LEU A 1192 24.68 -37.89 -12.63
N ASP A 1193 24.35 -37.54 -11.38
CA ASP A 1193 23.44 -38.31 -10.52
C ASP A 1193 22.03 -38.39 -11.12
N ARG A 1194 21.55 -37.30 -11.73
CA ARG A 1194 20.25 -37.25 -12.41
C ARG A 1194 20.26 -38.09 -13.70
N LEU A 1195 21.37 -38.09 -14.43
CA LEU A 1195 21.59 -38.95 -15.61
C LEU A 1195 21.70 -40.44 -15.22
N GLU A 1196 22.35 -40.75 -14.10
CA GLU A 1196 22.47 -42.11 -13.58
C GLU A 1196 21.09 -42.67 -13.18
N ALA A 1197 20.27 -41.88 -12.47
CA ALA A 1197 18.90 -42.24 -12.13
C ALA A 1197 18.02 -42.45 -13.38
N ALA A 1198 18.18 -41.62 -14.41
CA ALA A 1198 17.44 -41.75 -15.67
C ALA A 1198 17.86 -43.00 -16.47
N VAL A 1199 19.15 -43.34 -16.49
CA VAL A 1199 19.67 -44.56 -17.16
C VAL A 1199 19.29 -45.83 -16.39
N ALA A 1200 19.21 -45.77 -15.06
CA ALA A 1200 18.76 -46.87 -14.22
C ALA A 1200 17.26 -47.19 -14.40
N ALA A 1201 16.46 -46.19 -14.78
CA ALA A 1201 15.03 -46.34 -15.06
C ALA A 1201 14.72 -46.96 -16.44
N LEU A 1202 15.71 -47.12 -17.33
CA LEU A 1202 15.53 -47.73 -18.65
C LEU A 1202 15.46 -49.27 -18.57
N PRO A 1203 14.52 -49.92 -19.29
CA PRO A 1203 14.37 -51.37 -19.25
C PRO A 1203 15.60 -52.09 -19.85
N PRO A 1204 16.05 -53.21 -19.25
CA PRO A 1204 17.22 -53.95 -19.74
C PRO A 1204 16.92 -54.58 -21.11
N GLY A 1205 17.71 -54.21 -22.13
CA GLY A 1205 17.68 -54.80 -23.48
C GLY A 1205 16.94 -53.98 -24.56
N GLY A 1206 16.43 -52.79 -24.25
CA GLY A 1206 15.83 -51.89 -25.25
C GLY A 1206 16.86 -51.12 -26.08
N ASP A 1207 16.56 -50.87 -27.36
CA ASP A 1207 17.41 -50.15 -28.31
C ASP A 1207 17.86 -48.76 -27.79
N GLU A 1208 17.02 -48.10 -26.98
CA GLU A 1208 17.36 -46.81 -26.33
C GLU A 1208 18.54 -46.91 -25.38
N ARG A 1209 18.69 -48.01 -24.64
CA ARG A 1209 19.81 -48.19 -23.70
C ARG A 1209 21.14 -48.34 -24.44
N GLY A 1210 21.11 -48.97 -25.62
CA GLY A 1210 22.25 -49.06 -26.53
C GLY A 1210 22.66 -47.70 -27.09
N ALA A 1211 21.69 -46.91 -27.55
CA ALA A 1211 21.92 -45.56 -28.07
C ALA A 1211 22.47 -44.60 -27.01
N VAL A 1212 21.96 -44.67 -25.78
CA VAL A 1212 22.46 -43.87 -24.64
C VAL A 1212 23.87 -44.28 -24.26
N ALA A 1213 24.18 -45.59 -24.26
CA ALA A 1213 25.54 -46.08 -23.98
C ALA A 1213 26.57 -45.63 -25.03
N GLU A 1214 26.23 -45.61 -26.32
CA GLU A 1214 27.12 -45.04 -27.35
C GLU A 1214 27.34 -43.54 -27.17
N ARG A 1215 26.28 -42.79 -26.86
CA ARG A 1215 26.38 -41.34 -26.63
C ARG A 1215 27.26 -41.01 -25.42
N LEU A 1216 27.12 -41.77 -24.33
CA LEU A 1216 27.94 -41.62 -23.13
C LEU A 1216 29.40 -41.98 -23.38
N ARG A 1217 29.70 -43.00 -24.21
CA ARG A 1217 31.09 -43.30 -24.63
C ARG A 1217 31.69 -42.21 -25.50
N ALA A 1218 30.90 -41.61 -26.40
CA ALA A 1218 31.36 -40.47 -27.21
C ALA A 1218 31.68 -39.25 -26.34
N LEU A 1219 30.83 -38.94 -25.36
CA LEU A 1219 31.07 -37.89 -24.37
C LEU A 1219 32.29 -38.19 -23.48
N LEU A 1220 32.47 -39.44 -23.06
CA LEU A 1220 33.68 -39.84 -22.32
C LEU A 1220 34.96 -39.66 -23.14
N GLY A 1221 34.90 -39.92 -24.45
CA GLY A 1221 36.02 -39.70 -25.37
C GLY A 1221 36.38 -38.23 -25.59
N GLU A 1222 35.44 -37.30 -25.40
CA GLU A 1222 35.72 -35.85 -25.42
C GLU A 1222 36.34 -35.35 -24.11
N ILE A 1223 35.99 -35.97 -22.98
CA ILE A 1223 36.47 -35.57 -21.63
C ILE A 1223 37.82 -36.24 -21.30
N ALA A 1224 38.05 -37.44 -21.82
CA ALA A 1224 39.29 -38.20 -21.67
C ALA A 1224 39.67 -38.83 -23.03
N PRO A 1225 40.45 -38.12 -23.88
CA PRO A 1225 41.03 -38.76 -25.06
C PRO A 1225 41.91 -39.94 -24.61
N ASP A 1226 41.77 -41.06 -25.30
CA ASP A 1226 42.50 -42.30 -25.07
C ASP A 1226 44.00 -42.00 -24.91
N PRO A 1227 44.63 -42.34 -23.77
CA PRO A 1227 46.06 -42.17 -23.61
C PRO A 1227 46.74 -43.10 -24.62
N ALA A 1228 47.33 -42.51 -25.65
CA ALA A 1228 48.31 -43.17 -26.48
C ALA A 1228 49.40 -43.74 -25.56
N HIS A 1229 49.37 -45.06 -25.36
CA HIS A 1229 50.50 -45.93 -25.02
C HIS A 1229 51.76 -45.19 -24.50
N GLU A 1230 51.73 -44.67 -23.27
CA GLU A 1230 52.91 -44.72 -22.43
C GLU A 1230 53.02 -46.18 -21.96
N ARG A 1231 53.71 -47.00 -22.77
CA ARG A 1231 54.30 -48.22 -22.24
C ARG A 1231 55.32 -47.78 -21.20
N ASP A 1232 55.06 -48.19 -19.97
CA ASP A 1232 56.00 -48.11 -18.87
C ASP A 1232 57.31 -48.81 -19.30
N LEU A 1233 58.41 -48.07 -19.24
CA LEU A 1233 59.75 -48.50 -19.64
C LEU A 1233 60.33 -49.57 -18.69
N ASP A 1234 59.62 -49.89 -17.61
CA ASP A 1234 60.01 -50.90 -16.64
C ASP A 1234 59.69 -52.36 -17.08
N ASP A 1235 58.92 -52.55 -18.16
CA ASP A 1235 58.56 -53.89 -18.70
C ASP A 1235 59.15 -54.19 -20.09
N VAL A 1236 60.05 -53.35 -20.61
CA VAL A 1236 60.66 -53.54 -21.94
C VAL A 1236 61.91 -54.40 -21.83
N THR A 1237 61.94 -55.51 -22.57
CA THR A 1237 63.12 -56.37 -22.59
C THR A 1237 64.28 -55.68 -23.31
N GLN A 1238 65.53 -56.00 -22.93
CA GLN A 1238 66.73 -55.39 -23.51
C GLN A 1238 66.79 -55.54 -25.05
N ASP A 1239 66.15 -56.56 -25.61
CA ASP A 1239 66.06 -56.80 -27.06
C ASP A 1239 65.07 -55.85 -27.76
N GLU A 1240 63.98 -55.43 -27.10
CA GLU A 1240 63.01 -54.47 -27.63
C GLU A 1240 63.54 -53.03 -27.56
N LEU A 1241 64.41 -52.74 -26.60
CA LEU A 1241 65.03 -51.43 -26.43
C LEU A 1241 66.13 -51.16 -27.50
N LEU A 1242 66.82 -52.22 -27.94
CA LEU A 1242 67.77 -52.13 -29.05
C LEU A 1242 67.09 -51.96 -30.42
N ALA A 1243 65.90 -52.54 -30.61
CA ALA A 1243 65.12 -52.37 -31.84
C ALA A 1243 64.58 -50.94 -32.00
N LEU A 1244 64.23 -50.26 -30.90
CA LEU A 1244 63.71 -48.88 -30.94
C LEU A 1244 64.81 -47.84 -31.28
N ILE A 1245 66.05 -48.11 -30.87
CA ILE A 1245 67.19 -47.19 -31.13
C ILE A 1245 67.65 -47.27 -32.59
N ASP A 1246 67.55 -48.44 -33.24
CA ASP A 1246 67.90 -48.60 -34.65
C ASP A 1246 66.88 -47.95 -35.61
N ASP A 1247 65.60 -47.82 -35.21
CA ASP A 1247 64.54 -47.26 -36.07
C ASP A 1247 64.47 -45.71 -36.04
N GLU A 1248 64.90 -45.03 -34.97
CA GLU A 1248 64.82 -43.56 -34.88
C GLU A 1248 66.10 -42.81 -35.34
N PHE A 1249 67.24 -43.48 -35.51
CA PHE A 1249 68.48 -42.84 -35.99
C PHE A 1249 69.06 -43.49 -37.26
N GLY A 1250 68.22 -44.17 -38.05
CA GLY A 1250 68.66 -45.14 -39.04
C GLY A 1250 68.09 -45.08 -40.46
N ARG A 1251 67.52 -43.97 -40.97
CA ARG A 1251 67.50 -43.58 -42.42
C ARG A 1251 66.67 -42.35 -42.74
#